data_AF-A0AAN6JA41-F1
#
_entry.id   AF-A0AAN6JA41-F1
#
_cell.length_a   1.000
_cell.length_b   1.000
_cell.length_c   1.000
_cell.angle_alpha   90.00
_cell.angle_beta   90.00
_cell.angle_gamma   90.00
#
_symmetry.space_group_name_H-M   'P 1'
#
loop_
_entity.id
_entity.type
_entity.pdbx_description
1 polymer ?
#
loop_
_entity_poly.entity_id
_entity_poly.type
_entity_poly.pdbx_seq_one_letter_code
_entity_poly.pdbx_strand_id
1 'polypeptide(L)'
;MPFHFALPTTSSVLLSSFVESATHPSLPLAATTKRSVLKDALKRHKRLAPRDTTAHLPIVQNAVFNYAPYLLALYSASGLRDVGTERVDLYVRRPLEVEWRSTLSATLPGREPQRPKLIGLHHEVAFVLSTLAYSHSLLARSQLRMLHDATMMSNEQRTGAITAAMKHLLEAHSIHKYLLGLPSISASKDAPPDIQPSTISALAALALAEATLLVVSKDDPYAAVVSDDRNESNRDWMFKAPSIPKVRAHLYARLCLAAAEHAGQAQGLLGPGKIDADLVKYVADLRRAARGKAARFLAIDAELTGKTGEGLAWLQGARRELGLASELKDGQRKGFKGLKQSWQERREDKRLEKGGEWGMDGGKLEEARVIEMLEAKWDKENSTINTQLVPPWEPLLASMPSGREYHSPQPYQPPQLDVQTLALMRAPPDPSETVFRGDEEDSGGEEYGGSTNEPCSTMVKTRQWLLAKKATDLPTYEGNSPNFKLTETELPDPKDDELLVKPIYLSNDPAQRGWISTEADPHRLYVPPVQEGKPMRARGLCEIVESKSSKHSKGDIVFANCGWSEYFVVPASECQPAPDLGNGLSRTLYLSAFGTTAMTAYFGLTEVVNIKKEDIVVISGAAGATGSMCVQIARKLVGCKRVIGIAGSDSKCKWVEKLGADVCLNYKSSSFAEDFRKETTGPENFVDVYFDNVGGEILDLVLTRMARYGRIASCGAIANYNTTSDKATGLKNWFEVIQMRLQIKGFIVLDYIKDWPKATNILKNMLKEGKLEIEGGEHIVETKFEDIPKTWLMLFDGSNQGKLITALNFEDSKAQPVVPLNHPERSTSTYTMSTSRNPRQSAADARFKPARQAKTFKATIDSNFKLLQDPKALKKLAKSKADPEPGNENLLTIIRCQIAIDKYAVDHPFQRNWEKANVYADAMKKLNPIDMKNVLMAYIEKYQVALLNLGTAQPHADANPSDTSKKSCTRKRKANNSSSLLVPVVSTAVASPLALAASITKQRRMRKRRNAADIETESRSEDEAVIDSDLEDGRNAWESEDRGVIDDDLEDGRSAWESGTVMHRVRNHVNAGVHTKKTKAPYSAKAQEKQKIDAQKTLAIDLANELQQRFNRIAGAARAETSYEGFGGVTRD
;
A
#
# COMPACT_ATOMS: atom_id res chain seq x y z
N MET A 1 6.69 12.23 -20.02
CA MET A 1 5.67 11.14 -20.01
C MET A 1 6.13 9.97 -20.84
N PRO A 2 5.74 8.72 -20.53
CA PRO A 2 5.92 7.54 -21.39
C PRO A 2 5.17 7.67 -22.72
N PHE A 3 5.57 6.93 -23.75
CA PHE A 3 4.91 6.92 -25.06
C PHE A 3 3.41 6.51 -24.98
N HIS A 4 2.59 7.06 -25.88
CA HIS A 4 1.16 6.72 -25.95
C HIS A 4 0.90 5.60 -26.97
N PHE A 5 1.01 4.35 -26.53
CA PHE A 5 0.69 3.20 -27.37
C PHE A 5 -0.82 3.09 -27.66
N ALA A 6 -1.19 2.91 -28.93
CA ALA A 6 -2.52 2.43 -29.27
C ALA A 6 -2.63 0.91 -29.00
N LEU A 7 -3.72 0.48 -28.36
CA LEU A 7 -3.97 -0.95 -28.14
C LEU A 7 -4.52 -1.60 -29.44
N PRO A 8 -3.97 -2.75 -29.88
CA PRO A 8 -4.41 -3.41 -31.09
C PRO A 8 -5.83 -4.00 -30.97
N THR A 9 -6.49 -4.21 -32.10
CA THR A 9 -7.81 -4.88 -32.17
C THR A 9 -7.72 -6.10 -33.09
N THR A 10 -8.36 -7.21 -32.70
CA THR A 10 -8.29 -8.51 -33.39
C THR A 10 -9.62 -8.92 -34.04
N SER A 11 -9.58 -9.80 -35.03
CA SER A 11 -10.73 -10.51 -35.59
C SER A 11 -11.36 -11.53 -34.62
N SER A 12 -12.59 -11.97 -34.93
CA SER A 12 -13.18 -13.19 -34.35
C SER A 12 -12.38 -14.42 -34.78
N VAL A 13 -11.96 -15.25 -33.84
CA VAL A 13 -11.23 -16.51 -34.10
C VAL A 13 -11.68 -17.56 -33.10
N LEU A 14 -12.22 -18.67 -33.60
CA LEU A 14 -12.64 -19.82 -32.80
C LEU A 14 -11.51 -20.83 -32.75
N LEU A 15 -10.71 -20.85 -31.67
CA LEU A 15 -9.52 -21.72 -31.56
C LEU A 15 -9.88 -23.21 -31.66
N SER A 16 -11.04 -23.63 -31.16
CA SER A 16 -11.60 -24.98 -31.33
C SER A 16 -11.83 -25.40 -32.80
N SER A 17 -11.85 -24.45 -33.74
CA SER A 17 -11.93 -24.69 -35.19
C SER A 17 -10.56 -24.83 -35.87
N PHE A 18 -9.46 -24.78 -35.11
CA PHE A 18 -8.07 -24.90 -35.60
C PHE A 18 -7.26 -25.94 -34.82
N VAL A 19 -7.47 -26.03 -33.50
CA VAL A 19 -6.77 -26.98 -32.61
C VAL A 19 -7.77 -27.77 -31.77
N GLU A 20 -7.43 -29.04 -31.55
CA GLU A 20 -8.19 -30.01 -30.76
C GLU A 20 -7.23 -30.74 -29.82
N SER A 21 -7.69 -31.19 -28.66
CA SER A 21 -6.90 -32.08 -27.79
C SER A 21 -7.68 -33.35 -27.49
N ALA A 22 -7.04 -34.50 -27.67
CA ALA A 22 -7.62 -35.78 -27.24
C ALA A 22 -7.56 -35.95 -25.72
N THR A 23 -6.55 -35.34 -25.07
CA THR A 23 -6.37 -35.41 -23.61
C THR A 23 -7.19 -34.36 -22.86
N HIS A 24 -7.36 -33.16 -23.42
CA HIS A 24 -8.02 -32.01 -22.77
C HIS A 24 -9.01 -31.34 -23.73
N PRO A 25 -10.08 -32.03 -24.17
CA PRO A 25 -10.99 -31.58 -25.23
C PRO A 25 -11.66 -30.21 -24.95
N SER A 26 -11.84 -29.82 -23.69
CA SER A 26 -12.42 -28.51 -23.35
C SER A 26 -11.44 -27.34 -23.46
N LEU A 27 -10.12 -27.58 -23.48
CA LEU A 27 -9.11 -26.51 -23.46
C LEU A 27 -9.20 -25.55 -24.67
N PRO A 28 -9.32 -26.01 -25.93
CA PRO A 28 -9.51 -25.11 -27.08
C PRO A 28 -10.79 -24.28 -27.03
N LEU A 29 -11.88 -24.83 -26.47
CA LEU A 29 -13.14 -24.11 -26.31
C LEU A 29 -13.04 -23.05 -25.20
N ALA A 30 -12.51 -23.40 -24.04
CA ALA A 30 -12.28 -22.46 -22.95
C ALA A 30 -11.36 -21.31 -23.38
N ALA A 31 -10.27 -21.61 -24.11
CA ALA A 31 -9.40 -20.60 -24.70
C ALA A 31 -10.15 -19.68 -25.68
N THR A 32 -11.06 -20.22 -26.50
CA THR A 32 -11.91 -19.45 -27.41
C THR A 32 -12.81 -18.47 -26.64
N THR A 33 -13.49 -18.93 -25.60
CA THR A 33 -14.37 -18.10 -24.76
C THR A 33 -13.59 -16.95 -24.11
N LYS A 34 -12.41 -17.21 -23.52
CA LYS A 34 -11.57 -16.16 -22.94
C LYS A 34 -11.03 -15.19 -24.01
N ARG A 35 -10.72 -15.67 -25.21
CA ARG A 35 -10.30 -14.83 -26.35
C ARG A 35 -11.40 -13.86 -26.79
N SER A 36 -12.65 -14.30 -26.85
CA SER A 36 -13.80 -13.43 -27.18
C SER A 36 -13.94 -12.28 -26.17
N VAL A 37 -13.80 -12.55 -24.86
CA VAL A 37 -13.82 -11.51 -23.82
C VAL A 37 -12.71 -10.47 -24.02
N LEU A 38 -11.50 -10.90 -24.42
CA LEU A 38 -10.41 -9.98 -24.76
C LEU A 38 -10.72 -9.14 -26.01
N LYS A 39 -11.24 -9.77 -27.07
CA LYS A 39 -11.69 -9.07 -28.29
C LYS A 39 -12.69 -7.96 -27.95
N ASP A 40 -13.69 -8.25 -27.10
CA ASP A 40 -14.72 -7.28 -26.73
C ASP A 40 -14.19 -6.16 -25.83
N ALA A 41 -13.31 -6.49 -24.87
CA ALA A 41 -12.64 -5.48 -24.06
C ALA A 41 -11.82 -4.50 -24.92
N LEU A 42 -11.12 -4.99 -25.94
CA LEU A 42 -10.38 -4.15 -26.90
C LEU A 42 -11.31 -3.37 -27.84
N LYS A 43 -12.40 -3.98 -28.32
CA LYS A 43 -13.44 -3.33 -29.15
C LYS A 43 -14.11 -2.18 -28.40
N ARG A 44 -14.45 -2.38 -27.12
CA ARG A 44 -15.00 -1.35 -26.22
C ARG A 44 -13.97 -0.26 -25.95
N HIS A 45 -12.73 -0.60 -25.59
CA HIS A 45 -11.67 0.38 -25.34
C HIS A 45 -11.41 1.30 -26.53
N LYS A 46 -11.38 0.78 -27.77
CA LYS A 46 -11.25 1.60 -29.00
C LYS A 46 -12.42 2.58 -29.20
N ARG A 47 -13.62 2.25 -28.74
CA ARG A 47 -14.86 3.05 -28.91
C ARG A 47 -15.04 4.15 -27.84
N LEU A 48 -14.29 4.11 -26.73
CA LEU A 48 -14.40 5.09 -25.66
C LEU A 48 -13.81 6.45 -26.05
N ALA A 49 -14.36 7.52 -25.47
CA ALA A 49 -13.76 8.85 -25.57
C ALA A 49 -12.38 8.86 -24.85
N PRO A 50 -11.40 9.67 -25.30
CA PRO A 50 -10.05 9.69 -24.71
C PRO A 50 -10.00 9.88 -23.19
N ARG A 51 -10.99 10.55 -22.61
CA ARG A 51 -11.14 10.75 -21.15
C ARG A 51 -11.42 9.44 -20.40
N ASP A 52 -12.21 8.55 -21.00
CA ASP A 52 -12.70 7.32 -20.36
C ASP A 52 -11.77 6.12 -20.61
N THR A 53 -10.94 6.17 -21.67
CA THR A 53 -9.96 5.11 -22.01
C THR A 53 -9.11 4.70 -20.81
N THR A 54 -8.66 5.66 -20.00
CA THR A 54 -7.76 5.43 -18.85
C THR A 54 -8.44 4.59 -17.76
N ALA A 55 -9.73 4.85 -17.47
CA ALA A 55 -10.49 4.08 -16.49
C ALA A 55 -10.79 2.64 -16.96
N HIS A 56 -10.77 2.40 -18.28
CA HIS A 56 -11.00 1.08 -18.88
C HIS A 56 -9.72 0.22 -19.01
N LEU A 57 -8.52 0.78 -18.83
CA LEU A 57 -7.26 0.02 -18.93
C LEU A 57 -7.20 -1.23 -18.02
N PRO A 58 -7.62 -1.17 -16.73
CA PRO A 58 -7.63 -2.36 -15.86
C PRO A 58 -8.55 -3.48 -16.36
N ILE A 59 -9.65 -3.14 -17.05
CA ILE A 59 -10.58 -4.13 -17.64
C ILE A 59 -9.87 -4.88 -18.78
N VAL A 60 -9.12 -4.17 -19.62
CA VAL A 60 -8.33 -4.80 -20.69
C VAL A 60 -7.21 -5.67 -20.11
N GLN A 61 -6.50 -5.20 -19.07
CA GLN A 61 -5.48 -6.01 -18.40
C GLN A 61 -6.07 -7.31 -17.85
N ASN A 62 -7.19 -7.26 -17.13
CA ASN A 62 -7.83 -8.44 -16.58
C ASN A 62 -8.29 -9.42 -17.68
N ALA A 63 -8.80 -8.92 -18.81
CA ALA A 63 -9.15 -9.76 -19.96
C ALA A 63 -7.91 -10.46 -20.57
N VAL A 64 -6.76 -9.77 -20.63
CA VAL A 64 -5.48 -10.36 -21.06
C VAL A 64 -4.99 -11.41 -20.06
N PHE A 65 -4.95 -11.09 -18.75
CA PHE A 65 -4.52 -12.02 -17.70
C PHE A 65 -5.39 -13.28 -17.64
N ASN A 66 -6.70 -13.16 -17.91
CA ASN A 66 -7.62 -14.30 -17.93
C ASN A 66 -7.51 -15.18 -19.19
N TYR A 67 -6.90 -14.69 -20.27
CA TYR A 67 -6.72 -15.45 -21.52
C TYR A 67 -5.30 -16.02 -21.67
N ALA A 68 -4.28 -15.28 -21.23
CA ALA A 68 -2.87 -15.67 -21.40
C ALA A 68 -2.53 -17.10 -20.90
N PRO A 69 -3.02 -17.60 -19.75
CA PRO A 69 -2.77 -18.97 -19.29
C PRO A 69 -3.21 -20.04 -20.30
N TYR A 70 -4.42 -19.89 -20.85
CA TYR A 70 -5.01 -20.82 -21.81
C TYR A 70 -4.24 -20.83 -23.13
N LEU A 71 -3.88 -19.64 -23.62
CA LEU A 71 -3.09 -19.48 -24.83
C LEU A 71 -1.67 -20.05 -24.68
N LEU A 72 -1.03 -19.84 -23.52
CA LEU A 72 0.32 -20.34 -23.24
C LEU A 72 0.35 -21.85 -22.98
N ALA A 73 -0.72 -22.42 -22.40
CA ALA A 73 -0.91 -23.87 -22.33
C ALA A 73 -1.00 -24.46 -23.74
N LEU A 74 -1.85 -23.89 -24.61
CA LEU A 74 -1.94 -24.31 -26.01
C LEU A 74 -0.60 -24.17 -26.75
N TYR A 75 0.15 -23.09 -26.51
CA TYR A 75 1.46 -22.86 -27.14
C TYR A 75 2.51 -23.88 -26.68
N SER A 76 2.58 -24.15 -25.38
CA SER A 76 3.53 -25.12 -24.81
C SER A 76 3.26 -26.54 -25.34
N ALA A 77 1.98 -26.95 -25.33
CA ALA A 77 1.53 -28.21 -25.89
C ALA A 77 1.80 -28.32 -27.41
N SER A 78 1.64 -27.23 -28.18
CA SER A 78 1.98 -27.21 -29.61
C SER A 78 3.48 -27.40 -29.89
N GLY A 79 4.33 -27.12 -28.89
CA GLY A 79 5.77 -27.38 -28.93
C GLY A 79 6.18 -28.74 -28.37
N LEU A 80 5.24 -29.66 -28.14
CA LEU A 80 5.45 -30.97 -27.48
C LEU A 80 6.09 -30.85 -26.10
N ARG A 81 5.73 -29.82 -25.34
CA ARG A 81 6.15 -29.61 -23.94
C ARG A 81 4.97 -29.81 -23.02
N ASP A 82 5.23 -30.37 -21.84
CA ASP A 82 4.23 -30.52 -20.79
C ASP A 82 3.75 -29.14 -20.30
N VAL A 83 2.47 -29.08 -19.93
CA VAL A 83 1.82 -27.90 -19.37
C VAL A 83 1.83 -28.06 -17.85
N GLY A 84 2.85 -27.49 -17.20
CA GLY A 84 3.10 -27.71 -15.78
C GLY A 84 3.55 -29.16 -15.54
N THR A 85 2.73 -29.94 -14.84
CA THR A 85 2.95 -31.38 -14.61
C THR A 85 2.12 -32.28 -15.52
N GLU A 86 1.34 -31.72 -16.45
CA GLU A 86 0.38 -32.48 -17.25
C GLU A 86 0.74 -32.47 -18.74
N ARG A 87 0.63 -33.64 -19.36
CA ARG A 87 0.83 -33.78 -20.81
C ARG A 87 -0.46 -33.46 -21.55
N VAL A 88 -0.41 -32.45 -22.41
CA VAL A 88 -1.53 -32.04 -23.27
C VAL A 88 -1.18 -32.37 -24.71
N ASP A 89 -1.77 -33.44 -25.27
CA ASP A 89 -1.57 -33.77 -26.68
C ASP A 89 -2.51 -32.92 -27.55
N LEU A 90 -1.95 -32.08 -28.43
CA LEU A 90 -2.68 -31.22 -29.37
C LEU A 90 -2.58 -31.70 -30.81
N TYR A 91 -3.74 -31.69 -31.49
CA TYR A 91 -3.88 -31.94 -32.92
C TYR A 91 -4.29 -30.64 -33.61
N VAL A 92 -3.45 -30.18 -34.54
CA VAL A 92 -3.76 -29.01 -35.37
C VAL A 92 -4.60 -29.47 -36.56
N ARG A 93 -5.91 -29.21 -36.54
CA ARG A 93 -6.85 -29.53 -37.63
C ARG A 93 -6.53 -28.73 -38.90
N ARG A 94 -6.16 -27.46 -38.73
CA ARG A 94 -5.72 -26.54 -39.79
C ARG A 94 -4.87 -25.42 -39.19
N PRO A 95 -3.93 -24.82 -39.96
CA PRO A 95 -3.10 -23.72 -39.45
C PRO A 95 -3.97 -22.56 -38.93
N LEU A 96 -3.64 -22.09 -37.72
CA LEU A 96 -4.34 -20.98 -37.08
C LEU A 96 -4.11 -19.67 -37.85
N GLU A 97 -5.15 -19.11 -38.45
CA GLU A 97 -5.12 -17.76 -39.03
C GLU A 97 -5.62 -16.74 -38.00
N VAL A 98 -4.76 -15.77 -37.66
CA VAL A 98 -5.08 -14.66 -36.77
C VAL A 98 -4.85 -13.34 -37.50
N GLU A 99 -5.75 -12.38 -37.26
CA GLU A 99 -5.67 -11.05 -37.85
C GLU A 99 -5.84 -10.00 -36.75
N TRP A 100 -4.87 -9.11 -36.59
CA TRP A 100 -5.00 -7.94 -35.72
C TRP A 100 -4.51 -6.67 -36.42
N ARG A 101 -5.06 -5.52 -36.06
CA ARG A 101 -4.60 -4.23 -36.59
C ARG A 101 -3.21 -3.95 -36.01
N SER A 102 -2.22 -3.75 -36.89
CA SER A 102 -0.90 -3.24 -36.49
C SER A 102 -1.06 -1.83 -35.90
N THR A 103 -0.39 -1.56 -34.78
CA THR A 103 -0.42 -0.23 -34.15
C THR A 103 0.91 0.51 -34.27
N LEU A 104 2.00 -0.19 -34.60
CA LEU A 104 3.32 0.40 -34.83
C LEU A 104 3.72 0.54 -36.32
N SER A 105 2.87 0.14 -37.28
CA SER A 105 3.12 0.43 -38.71
C SER A 105 2.87 1.89 -39.04
N ALA A 106 3.71 2.47 -39.89
CA ALA A 106 3.45 3.78 -40.48
C ALA A 106 2.15 3.77 -41.30
N THR A 107 1.18 4.60 -40.92
CA THR A 107 -0.09 4.79 -41.65
C THR A 107 -0.18 6.19 -42.23
N LEU A 108 -0.91 6.34 -43.35
CA LEU A 108 -1.24 7.66 -43.90
C LEU A 108 -2.35 8.29 -43.05
N PRO A 109 -2.30 9.61 -42.77
CA PRO A 109 -3.34 10.31 -42.03
C PRO A 109 -4.74 10.03 -42.62
N GLY A 110 -5.66 9.55 -41.78
CA GLY A 110 -7.04 9.25 -42.18
C GLY A 110 -7.29 7.85 -42.76
N ARG A 111 -6.29 6.97 -42.88
CA ARG A 111 -6.50 5.54 -43.19
C ARG A 111 -6.36 4.67 -41.94
N GLU A 112 -7.25 3.68 -41.78
CA GLU A 112 -7.06 2.65 -40.75
C GLU A 112 -5.79 1.82 -41.01
N PRO A 113 -5.07 1.36 -39.97
CA PRO A 113 -3.98 0.41 -40.13
C PRO A 113 -4.44 -0.91 -40.74
N GLN A 114 -3.58 -1.50 -41.57
CA GLN A 114 -3.85 -2.81 -42.16
C GLN A 114 -3.96 -3.90 -41.08
N ARG A 115 -4.77 -4.91 -41.38
CA ARG A 115 -4.93 -6.13 -40.57
C ARG A 115 -4.25 -7.30 -41.29
N PRO A 116 -2.92 -7.50 -41.13
CA PRO A 116 -2.21 -8.59 -41.78
C PRO A 116 -2.74 -9.96 -41.31
N LYS A 117 -2.85 -10.90 -42.24
CA LYS A 117 -3.10 -12.32 -41.94
C LYS A 117 -1.80 -12.96 -41.47
N LEU A 118 -1.81 -13.50 -40.26
CA LEU A 118 -0.66 -14.13 -39.62
C LEU A 118 -1.01 -15.58 -39.25
N ILE A 119 -0.05 -16.49 -39.43
CA ILE A 119 -0.28 -17.93 -39.32
C ILE A 119 0.47 -18.53 -38.13
N GLY A 120 -0.23 -19.22 -37.25
CA GLY A 120 0.32 -19.99 -36.14
C GLY A 120 0.20 -19.32 -34.77
N LEU A 121 0.23 -20.15 -33.72
CA LEU A 121 -0.11 -19.74 -32.35
C LEU A 121 0.90 -18.77 -31.69
N HIS A 122 2.16 -18.77 -32.15
CA HIS A 122 3.18 -17.83 -31.71
C HIS A 122 2.85 -16.37 -32.06
N HIS A 123 2.11 -16.15 -33.16
CA HIS A 123 1.60 -14.83 -33.52
C HIS A 123 0.59 -14.36 -32.49
N GLU A 124 -0.41 -15.16 -32.15
CA GLU A 124 -1.40 -14.85 -31.11
C GLU A 124 -0.73 -14.57 -29.74
N VAL A 125 0.30 -15.35 -29.36
CA VAL A 125 1.11 -15.09 -28.14
C VAL A 125 1.80 -13.72 -28.21
N ALA A 126 2.39 -13.37 -29.36
CA ALA A 126 3.01 -12.06 -29.56
C ALA A 126 1.99 -10.91 -29.44
N PHE A 127 0.80 -11.07 -30.03
CA PHE A 127 -0.30 -10.10 -29.90
C PHE A 127 -0.74 -9.91 -28.44
N VAL A 128 -1.01 -10.98 -27.71
CA VAL A 128 -1.51 -10.92 -26.31
C VAL A 128 -0.47 -10.30 -25.38
N LEU A 129 0.79 -10.73 -25.45
CA LEU A 129 1.84 -10.22 -24.58
C LEU A 129 2.29 -8.80 -24.94
N SER A 130 2.33 -8.43 -26.24
CA SER A 130 2.58 -7.03 -26.62
C SER A 130 1.43 -6.12 -26.18
N THR A 131 0.17 -6.58 -26.26
CA THR A 131 -0.99 -5.85 -25.70
C THR A 131 -0.86 -5.66 -24.18
N LEU A 132 -0.38 -6.67 -23.45
CA LEU A 132 -0.10 -6.56 -22.03
C LEU A 132 0.99 -5.51 -21.75
N ALA A 133 2.11 -5.55 -22.47
CA ALA A 133 3.19 -4.59 -22.30
C ALA A 133 2.75 -3.15 -22.61
N TYR A 134 2.02 -2.93 -23.71
CA TYR A 134 1.45 -1.62 -24.05
C TYR A 134 0.47 -1.13 -22.97
N SER A 135 -0.38 -2.01 -22.44
CA SER A 135 -1.30 -1.63 -21.35
C SER A 135 -0.56 -1.22 -20.07
N HIS A 136 0.59 -1.84 -19.76
CA HIS A 136 1.45 -1.41 -18.65
C HIS A 136 2.09 -0.04 -18.91
N SER A 137 2.61 0.24 -20.11
CA SER A 137 3.11 1.57 -20.47
C SER A 137 2.03 2.65 -20.38
N LEU A 138 0.78 2.33 -20.77
CA LEU A 138 -0.37 3.23 -20.62
C LEU A 138 -0.78 3.45 -19.16
N LEU A 139 -0.70 2.43 -18.31
CA LEU A 139 -0.91 2.61 -16.86
C LEU A 139 0.23 3.41 -16.20
N ALA A 140 1.49 3.22 -16.61
CA ALA A 140 2.57 4.09 -16.17
C ALA A 140 2.31 5.56 -16.56
N ARG A 141 1.83 5.78 -17.78
CA ARG A 141 1.41 7.09 -18.29
C ARG A 141 0.22 7.66 -17.50
N SER A 142 -0.76 6.87 -17.06
CA SER A 142 -1.88 7.37 -16.26
C SER A 142 -1.46 7.75 -14.83
N GLN A 143 -0.59 6.96 -14.18
CA GLN A 143 -0.05 7.29 -12.87
C GLN A 143 0.76 8.60 -12.89
N LEU A 144 1.57 8.81 -13.93
CA LEU A 144 2.37 10.03 -14.06
C LEU A 144 1.56 11.27 -14.46
N ARG A 145 0.35 11.12 -15.02
CA ARG A 145 -0.49 12.26 -15.42
C ARG A 145 -0.84 13.14 -14.21
N MET A 146 -1.09 12.53 -13.06
CA MET A 146 -1.41 13.21 -11.80
C MET A 146 -0.31 14.18 -11.33
N LEU A 147 0.94 14.01 -11.80
CA LEU A 147 2.06 14.93 -11.49
C LEU A 147 1.94 16.28 -12.20
N HIS A 148 1.10 16.39 -13.22
CA HIS A 148 0.98 17.53 -14.11
C HIS A 148 -0.44 18.13 -14.16
N ASP A 149 -1.37 17.59 -13.36
CA ASP A 149 -2.65 18.24 -13.08
C ASP A 149 -2.42 19.43 -12.11
N ALA A 150 -3.25 20.47 -12.19
CA ALA A 150 -3.03 21.73 -11.46
C ALA A 150 -3.24 21.67 -9.92
N THR A 151 -3.56 20.49 -9.38
CA THR A 151 -3.84 20.28 -7.95
C THR A 151 -2.57 19.91 -7.18
N MET A 152 -2.38 20.54 -6.01
CA MET A 152 -1.24 20.30 -5.13
C MET A 152 -1.21 18.85 -4.60
N MET A 153 -0.36 18.00 -5.19
CA MET A 153 -0.08 16.66 -4.65
C MET A 153 0.95 16.68 -3.53
N SER A 154 0.76 15.84 -2.51
CA SER A 154 1.74 15.63 -1.45
C SER A 154 3.00 14.93 -1.98
N ASN A 155 4.13 15.11 -1.28
CA ASN A 155 5.39 14.41 -1.62
C ASN A 155 5.26 12.87 -1.55
N GLU A 156 4.36 12.37 -0.70
CA GLU A 156 4.07 10.93 -0.59
C GLU A 156 3.25 10.44 -1.81
N GLN A 157 2.23 11.20 -2.23
CA GLN A 157 1.44 10.91 -3.43
C GLN A 157 2.32 10.94 -4.69
N ARG A 158 3.15 11.98 -4.85
CA ARG A 158 4.18 12.09 -5.91
C ARG A 158 5.10 10.86 -5.93
N THR A 159 5.62 10.47 -4.77
CA THR A 159 6.49 9.29 -4.64
C THR A 159 5.76 8.00 -4.98
N GLY A 160 4.50 7.84 -4.55
CA GLY A 160 3.65 6.68 -4.85
C GLY A 160 3.39 6.54 -6.35
N ALA A 161 2.94 7.61 -7.00
CA ALA A 161 2.66 7.65 -8.44
C ALA A 161 3.89 7.27 -9.28
N ILE A 162 5.07 7.86 -8.98
CA ILE A 162 6.32 7.56 -9.70
C ILE A 162 6.76 6.10 -9.45
N THR A 163 6.61 5.60 -8.22
CA THR A 163 6.96 4.21 -7.89
C THR A 163 6.03 3.20 -8.59
N ALA A 164 4.73 3.49 -8.67
CA ALA A 164 3.76 2.67 -9.39
C ALA A 164 4.02 2.67 -10.91
N ALA A 165 4.29 3.83 -11.50
CA ALA A 165 4.65 3.95 -12.91
C ALA A 165 5.93 3.18 -13.26
N MET A 166 6.97 3.32 -12.43
CA MET A 166 8.22 2.59 -12.58
C MET A 166 8.01 1.07 -12.52
N LYS A 167 7.16 0.57 -11.62
CA LYS A 167 6.81 -0.86 -11.57
C LYS A 167 6.20 -1.34 -12.90
N HIS A 168 5.24 -0.60 -13.46
CA HIS A 168 4.60 -0.98 -14.72
C HIS A 168 5.58 -0.96 -15.91
N LEU A 169 6.51 0.00 -15.98
CA LEU A 169 7.51 0.04 -17.06
C LEU A 169 8.52 -1.12 -16.97
N LEU A 170 8.91 -1.51 -15.75
CA LEU A 170 9.77 -2.69 -15.55
C LEU A 170 9.05 -4.00 -15.93
N GLU A 171 7.73 -4.08 -15.70
CA GLU A 171 6.89 -5.20 -16.17
C GLU A 171 6.81 -5.22 -17.71
N ALA A 172 6.56 -4.08 -18.35
CA ALA A 172 6.56 -3.98 -19.82
C ALA A 172 7.93 -4.41 -20.42
N HIS A 173 9.04 -3.98 -19.81
CA HIS A 173 10.38 -4.42 -20.18
C HIS A 173 10.53 -5.94 -20.07
N SER A 174 10.13 -6.54 -18.95
CA SER A 174 10.29 -7.98 -18.71
C SER A 174 9.45 -8.81 -19.69
N ILE A 175 8.24 -8.36 -20.03
CA ILE A 175 7.37 -8.99 -21.04
C ILE A 175 7.99 -8.94 -22.44
N HIS A 176 8.51 -7.78 -22.87
CA HIS A 176 9.21 -7.68 -24.16
C HIS A 176 10.48 -8.54 -24.20
N LYS A 177 11.23 -8.65 -23.10
CA LYS A 177 12.38 -9.58 -22.99
C LYS A 177 11.95 -11.05 -23.07
N TYR A 178 10.83 -11.42 -22.45
CA TYR A 178 10.28 -12.78 -22.53
C TYR A 178 9.86 -13.13 -23.97
N LEU A 179 9.20 -12.20 -24.68
CA LEU A 179 8.85 -12.37 -26.09
C LEU A 179 10.06 -12.65 -26.98
N LEU A 180 11.18 -11.96 -26.78
CA LEU A 180 12.43 -12.23 -27.51
C LEU A 180 13.00 -13.62 -27.22
N GLY A 181 12.77 -14.15 -26.01
CA GLY A 181 13.15 -15.50 -25.62
C GLY A 181 12.37 -16.62 -26.32
N LEU A 182 11.26 -16.31 -27.01
CA LEU A 182 10.46 -17.30 -27.73
C LEU A 182 11.10 -17.64 -29.09
N PRO A 183 11.46 -18.91 -29.37
CA PRO A 183 12.19 -19.29 -30.59
C PRO A 183 11.47 -18.89 -31.88
N SER A 184 10.15 -19.01 -31.91
CA SER A 184 9.32 -18.68 -33.08
C SER A 184 9.34 -17.19 -33.44
N ILE A 185 9.49 -16.30 -32.45
CA ILE A 185 9.51 -14.85 -32.67
C ILE A 185 10.88 -14.43 -33.19
N SER A 186 11.96 -14.93 -32.58
CA SER A 186 13.35 -14.66 -32.99
C SER A 186 13.67 -15.02 -34.45
N ALA A 187 12.90 -15.92 -35.07
CA ALA A 187 13.09 -16.35 -36.46
C ALA A 187 12.34 -15.50 -37.51
N SER A 188 11.39 -14.66 -37.12
CA SER A 188 10.42 -14.05 -38.04
C SER A 188 10.93 -12.74 -38.66
N LYS A 189 11.40 -12.79 -39.91
CA LYS A 189 12.03 -11.65 -40.63
C LYS A 189 11.06 -10.79 -41.46
N ASP A 190 9.98 -11.36 -41.97
CA ASP A 190 9.03 -10.67 -42.87
C ASP A 190 7.73 -10.24 -42.16
N ALA A 191 7.74 -10.25 -40.83
CA ALA A 191 6.59 -9.97 -39.99
C ALA A 191 6.22 -8.46 -39.92
N PRO A 192 4.98 -8.11 -39.54
CA PRO A 192 4.59 -6.74 -39.24
C PRO A 192 5.49 -6.08 -38.18
N PRO A 193 5.69 -4.75 -38.23
CA PRO A 193 6.57 -4.01 -37.31
C PRO A 193 6.39 -4.35 -35.83
N ASP A 194 5.17 -4.55 -35.36
CA ASP A 194 4.81 -4.83 -33.96
C ASP A 194 5.44 -6.10 -33.39
N ILE A 195 5.82 -7.06 -34.24
CA ILE A 195 6.34 -8.37 -33.84
C ILE A 195 7.72 -8.68 -34.42
N GLN A 196 8.34 -7.71 -35.11
CA GLN A 196 9.74 -7.78 -35.53
C GLN A 196 10.66 -7.84 -34.29
N PRO A 197 11.65 -8.76 -34.21
CA PRO A 197 12.56 -8.85 -33.08
C PRO A 197 13.33 -7.55 -32.79
N SER A 198 13.67 -6.77 -33.82
CA SER A 198 14.29 -5.44 -33.66
C SER A 198 13.36 -4.47 -32.93
N THR A 199 12.08 -4.40 -33.33
CA THR A 199 11.07 -3.55 -32.66
C THR A 199 10.83 -4.00 -31.23
N ILE A 200 10.63 -5.30 -30.97
CA ILE A 200 10.43 -5.81 -29.60
C ILE A 200 11.65 -5.49 -28.71
N SER A 201 12.87 -5.64 -29.24
CA SER A 201 14.08 -5.23 -28.53
C SER A 201 14.21 -3.72 -28.33
N ALA A 202 13.72 -2.92 -29.27
CA ALA A 202 13.65 -1.46 -29.11
C ALA A 202 12.66 -1.05 -28.02
N LEU A 203 11.48 -1.69 -27.98
CA LEU A 203 10.45 -1.45 -26.97
C LEU A 203 10.92 -1.87 -25.56
N ALA A 204 11.63 -2.99 -25.45
CA ALA A 204 12.29 -3.38 -24.19
C ALA A 204 13.30 -2.32 -23.72
N ALA A 205 14.15 -1.82 -24.61
CA ALA A 205 15.12 -0.78 -24.28
C ALA A 205 14.45 0.57 -23.94
N LEU A 206 13.37 0.93 -24.64
CA LEU A 206 12.57 2.13 -24.39
C LEU A 206 11.93 2.10 -22.99
N ALA A 207 11.25 1.02 -22.62
CA ALA A 207 10.63 0.87 -21.30
C ALA A 207 11.67 0.97 -20.16
N LEU A 208 12.89 0.45 -20.39
CA LEU A 208 14.00 0.57 -19.44
C LEU A 208 14.57 2.00 -19.37
N ALA A 209 14.65 2.71 -20.50
CA ALA A 209 15.05 4.12 -20.54
C ALA A 209 14.06 5.00 -19.76
N GLU A 210 12.76 4.85 -20.01
CA GLU A 210 11.68 5.54 -19.30
C GLU A 210 11.74 5.24 -17.79
N ALA A 211 11.84 3.95 -17.40
CA ALA A 211 11.94 3.54 -16.00
C ALA A 211 13.21 4.08 -15.31
N THR A 212 14.32 4.21 -16.03
CA THR A 212 15.58 4.75 -15.48
C THR A 212 15.49 6.26 -15.24
N LEU A 213 14.83 7.02 -16.13
CA LEU A 213 14.60 8.45 -15.91
C LEU A 213 13.68 8.73 -14.72
N LEU A 214 12.68 7.89 -14.46
CA LEU A 214 11.79 8.06 -13.30
C LEU A 214 12.52 7.98 -11.95
N VAL A 215 13.63 7.24 -11.86
CA VAL A 215 14.49 7.21 -10.66
C VAL A 215 15.04 8.59 -10.34
N VAL A 216 15.39 9.36 -11.38
CA VAL A 216 15.92 10.73 -11.24
C VAL A 216 14.78 11.73 -11.03
N SER A 217 13.72 11.68 -11.84
CA SER A 217 12.56 12.58 -11.74
C SER A 217 11.86 12.52 -10.38
N LYS A 218 11.99 11.43 -9.63
CA LYS A 218 11.48 11.29 -8.26
C LYS A 218 12.07 12.33 -7.29
N ASP A 219 13.35 12.63 -7.43
CA ASP A 219 14.16 13.42 -6.49
C ASP A 219 14.71 14.72 -7.13
N ASP A 220 14.28 15.07 -8.34
CA ASP A 220 14.70 16.27 -9.08
C ASP A 220 13.75 17.45 -8.78
N PRO A 221 14.15 18.43 -7.93
CA PRO A 221 13.28 19.53 -7.55
C PRO A 221 13.07 20.56 -8.68
N TYR A 222 13.95 20.61 -9.68
CA TYR A 222 13.90 21.68 -10.68
C TYR A 222 12.75 21.51 -11.67
N ALA A 223 12.40 20.26 -12.02
CA ALA A 223 11.22 19.96 -12.82
C ALA A 223 9.93 20.42 -12.13
N ALA A 224 9.83 20.19 -10.80
CA ALA A 224 8.71 20.68 -10.01
C ALA A 224 8.63 22.21 -10.00
N VAL A 225 9.75 22.92 -9.78
CA VAL A 225 9.76 24.40 -9.78
C VAL A 225 9.30 24.99 -11.11
N VAL A 226 9.76 24.44 -12.25
CA VAL A 226 9.34 24.89 -13.59
C VAL A 226 7.90 24.47 -13.92
N SER A 227 7.35 23.47 -13.23
CA SER A 227 5.92 23.14 -13.30
C SER A 227 5.07 24.03 -12.40
N ASP A 228 5.59 24.43 -11.23
CA ASP A 228 4.93 25.32 -10.26
C ASP A 228 4.90 26.78 -10.72
N ASP A 229 5.87 27.23 -11.53
CA ASP A 229 5.85 28.52 -12.24
C ASP A 229 4.62 28.70 -13.15
N ARG A 230 3.95 27.59 -13.53
CA ARG A 230 2.68 27.59 -14.28
C ARG A 230 1.47 27.87 -13.40
N ASN A 231 1.61 27.80 -12.08
CA ASN A 231 0.50 27.94 -11.13
C ASN A 231 0.60 29.29 -10.42
N GLU A 232 -0.16 30.28 -10.89
CA GLU A 232 -0.20 31.64 -10.32
C GLU A 232 -0.50 31.67 -8.81
N SER A 233 -1.14 30.62 -8.27
CA SER A 233 -1.45 30.49 -6.84
C SER A 233 -0.31 29.89 -5.99
N ASN A 234 0.71 29.29 -6.59
CA ASN A 234 1.85 28.70 -5.86
C ASN A 234 3.09 29.61 -5.95
N ARG A 235 3.38 30.30 -4.85
CA ARG A 235 4.59 31.13 -4.68
C ARG A 235 5.61 30.54 -3.69
N ASP A 236 5.37 29.37 -3.12
CA ASP A 236 6.23 28.81 -2.06
C ASP A 236 7.67 28.54 -2.53
N TRP A 237 7.83 28.19 -3.81
CA TRP A 237 9.14 28.01 -4.46
C TRP A 237 9.97 29.29 -4.51
N MET A 238 9.36 30.48 -4.48
CA MET A 238 10.06 31.76 -4.47
C MET A 238 10.85 31.98 -3.16
N PHE A 239 10.45 31.32 -2.07
CA PHE A 239 11.06 31.49 -0.73
C PHE A 239 12.15 30.45 -0.42
N LYS A 240 12.28 29.38 -1.20
CA LYS A 240 13.30 28.32 -1.01
C LYS A 240 13.83 27.83 -2.34
N ALA A 241 15.05 28.23 -2.68
CA ALA A 241 15.73 27.78 -3.88
C ALA A 241 15.86 26.23 -3.92
N PRO A 242 15.53 25.56 -5.04
CA PRO A 242 15.78 24.14 -5.21
C PRO A 242 17.28 23.84 -5.12
N SER A 243 17.64 22.78 -4.38
CA SER A 243 19.03 22.35 -4.21
C SER A 243 19.13 20.83 -4.22
N ILE A 244 20.23 20.33 -4.81
CA ILE A 244 20.56 18.90 -4.86
C ILE A 244 21.90 18.69 -4.15
N PRO A 245 22.01 17.73 -3.20
CA PRO A 245 23.30 17.37 -2.62
C PRO A 245 24.29 16.89 -3.69
N LYS A 246 25.53 17.39 -3.67
CA LYS A 246 26.57 17.11 -4.68
C LYS A 246 26.67 15.62 -5.10
N VAL A 247 26.70 14.71 -4.12
CA VAL A 247 26.79 13.25 -4.36
C VAL A 247 25.63 12.72 -5.21
N ARG A 248 24.44 13.33 -5.11
CA ARG A 248 23.26 12.99 -5.91
C ARG A 248 23.33 13.59 -7.32
N ALA A 249 23.85 14.81 -7.50
CA ALA A 249 24.00 15.43 -8.82
C ALA A 249 24.84 14.54 -9.77
N HIS A 250 26.05 14.17 -9.36
CA HIS A 250 26.89 13.28 -10.17
C HIS A 250 26.27 11.88 -10.38
N LEU A 251 25.51 11.36 -9.41
CA LEU A 251 24.78 10.10 -9.58
C LEU A 251 23.67 10.22 -10.62
N TYR A 252 22.84 11.26 -10.55
CA TYR A 252 21.74 11.51 -11.48
C TYR A 252 22.23 11.75 -12.90
N ALA A 253 23.36 12.45 -13.08
CA ALA A 253 24.00 12.55 -14.38
C ALA A 253 24.25 11.17 -15.02
N ARG A 254 24.81 10.23 -14.25
CA ARG A 254 25.11 8.87 -14.73
C ARG A 254 23.86 7.99 -14.92
N LEU A 255 22.80 8.20 -14.14
CA LEU A 255 21.51 7.53 -14.37
C LEU A 255 20.84 8.03 -15.65
N CYS A 256 20.86 9.35 -15.89
CA CYS A 256 20.37 9.95 -17.12
C CYS A 256 21.18 9.49 -18.35
N LEU A 257 22.50 9.27 -18.22
CA LEU A 257 23.32 8.71 -19.30
C LEU A 257 22.99 7.24 -19.59
N ALA A 258 22.73 6.41 -18.57
CA ALA A 258 22.24 5.04 -18.81
C ALA A 258 20.87 5.05 -19.53
N ALA A 259 19.95 5.94 -19.15
CA ALA A 259 18.70 6.09 -19.88
C ALA A 259 18.89 6.57 -21.34
N ALA A 260 19.88 7.45 -21.59
CA ALA A 260 20.22 7.88 -22.94
C ALA A 260 20.89 6.76 -23.78
N GLU A 261 21.66 5.88 -23.14
CA GLU A 261 22.24 4.68 -23.77
C GLU A 261 21.12 3.70 -24.17
N HIS A 262 20.18 3.40 -23.27
CA HIS A 262 19.00 2.58 -23.55
C HIS A 262 18.10 3.18 -24.66
N ALA A 263 17.80 4.49 -24.59
CA ALA A 263 17.04 5.17 -25.64
C ALA A 263 17.82 5.22 -26.98
N GLY A 264 19.15 5.31 -26.93
CA GLY A 264 20.02 5.19 -28.11
C GLY A 264 20.01 3.80 -28.74
N GLN A 265 19.99 2.74 -27.91
CA GLN A 265 19.80 1.37 -28.37
C GLN A 265 18.44 1.19 -29.04
N ALA A 266 17.36 1.68 -28.40
CA ALA A 266 16.03 1.67 -29.00
C ALA A 266 16.01 2.41 -30.35
N GLN A 267 16.57 3.61 -30.42
CA GLN A 267 16.64 4.40 -31.64
C GLN A 267 17.41 3.69 -32.77
N GLY A 268 18.52 3.00 -32.46
CA GLY A 268 19.31 2.26 -33.45
C GLY A 268 18.62 0.98 -33.97
N LEU A 269 17.69 0.42 -33.19
CA LEU A 269 16.92 -0.77 -33.57
C LEU A 269 15.64 -0.42 -34.36
N LEU A 270 15.10 0.79 -34.20
CA LEU A 270 13.94 1.28 -34.97
C LEU A 270 14.39 1.79 -36.35
N GLY A 271 14.31 0.91 -37.35
CA GLY A 271 14.67 1.24 -38.74
C GLY A 271 13.73 2.27 -39.40
N PRO A 272 14.22 3.10 -40.34
CA PRO A 272 13.41 4.11 -41.01
C PRO A 272 12.35 3.51 -41.95
N GLY A 273 11.18 4.16 -42.00
CA GLY A 273 10.21 4.03 -43.11
C GLY A 273 9.10 2.98 -42.98
N LYS A 274 9.19 2.01 -42.06
CA LYS A 274 8.09 1.04 -41.79
C LYS A 274 7.38 1.23 -40.45
N ILE A 275 8.04 1.90 -39.50
CA ILE A 275 7.56 2.09 -38.13
C ILE A 275 6.91 3.48 -38.02
N ASP A 276 5.92 3.61 -37.12
CA ASP A 276 5.32 4.88 -36.72
C ASP A 276 6.38 5.97 -36.48
N ALA A 277 6.20 7.10 -37.17
CA ALA A 277 7.11 8.24 -37.11
C ALA A 277 7.05 8.94 -35.75
N ASP A 278 5.92 8.92 -35.05
CA ASP A 278 5.79 9.53 -33.73
C ASP A 278 6.54 8.72 -32.66
N LEU A 279 6.52 7.38 -32.71
CA LEU A 279 7.40 6.54 -31.88
C LEU A 279 8.88 6.80 -32.16
N VAL A 280 9.31 6.81 -33.42
CA VAL A 280 10.72 7.06 -33.79
C VAL A 280 11.18 8.44 -33.30
N LYS A 281 10.34 9.46 -33.46
CA LYS A 281 10.58 10.82 -32.96
C LYS A 281 10.63 10.85 -31.42
N TYR A 282 9.70 10.20 -30.75
CA TYR A 282 9.63 10.13 -29.29
C TYR A 282 10.91 9.54 -28.70
N VAL A 283 11.39 8.41 -29.21
CA VAL A 283 12.63 7.76 -28.73
C VAL A 283 13.85 8.67 -28.96
N ALA A 284 13.92 9.35 -30.10
CA ALA A 284 15.00 10.29 -30.41
C ALA A 284 14.99 11.53 -29.49
N ASP A 285 13.80 12.08 -29.19
CA ASP A 285 13.67 13.24 -28.30
C ASP A 285 13.83 12.84 -26.81
N LEU A 286 13.41 11.64 -26.39
CA LEU A 286 13.69 11.06 -25.07
C LEU A 286 15.20 10.88 -24.83
N ARG A 287 15.94 10.35 -25.82
CA ARG A 287 17.41 10.24 -25.78
C ARG A 287 18.06 11.61 -25.58
N ARG A 288 17.59 12.64 -26.30
CA ARG A 288 18.08 14.02 -26.18
C ARG A 288 17.76 14.62 -24.82
N ALA A 289 16.53 14.45 -24.33
CA ALA A 289 16.12 14.90 -22.99
C ALA A 289 16.97 14.26 -21.89
N ALA A 290 17.27 12.96 -22.01
CA ALA A 290 18.16 12.24 -21.10
C ALA A 290 19.60 12.78 -21.10
N ARG A 291 20.18 13.09 -22.28
CA ARG A 291 21.51 13.72 -22.38
C ARG A 291 21.53 15.17 -21.88
N GLY A 292 20.47 15.94 -22.15
CA GLY A 292 20.26 17.28 -21.60
C GLY A 292 20.24 17.27 -20.07
N LYS A 293 19.43 16.37 -19.47
CA LYS A 293 19.40 16.13 -18.01
C LYS A 293 20.76 15.78 -17.45
N ALA A 294 21.50 14.89 -18.12
CA ALA A 294 22.84 14.53 -17.68
C ALA A 294 23.80 15.72 -17.63
N ALA A 295 23.84 16.52 -18.70
CA ALA A 295 24.64 17.74 -18.77
C ALA A 295 24.20 18.79 -17.74
N ARG A 296 22.89 18.97 -17.49
CA ARG A 296 22.38 19.80 -16.38
C ARG A 296 22.90 19.32 -15.01
N PHE A 297 22.85 18.03 -14.71
CA PHE A 297 23.34 17.54 -13.41
C PHE A 297 24.86 17.66 -13.25
N LEU A 298 25.63 17.59 -14.35
CA LEU A 298 27.06 17.91 -14.34
C LEU A 298 27.30 19.42 -14.16
N ALA A 299 26.45 20.27 -14.73
CA ALA A 299 26.48 21.72 -14.49
C ALA A 299 26.24 22.06 -13.01
N ILE A 300 25.27 21.39 -12.37
CA ILE A 300 24.98 21.51 -10.94
C ILE A 300 26.16 20.98 -10.09
N ASP A 301 26.80 19.86 -10.46
CA ASP A 301 28.00 19.37 -9.75
C ASP A 301 29.17 20.37 -9.84
N ALA A 302 29.35 21.03 -10.98
CA ALA A 302 30.35 22.07 -11.20
C ALA A 302 30.05 23.34 -10.37
N GLU A 303 28.82 23.86 -10.39
CA GLU A 303 28.41 25.03 -9.58
C GLU A 303 28.55 24.75 -8.08
N LEU A 304 28.18 23.55 -7.61
CA LEU A 304 28.39 23.11 -6.22
C LEU A 304 29.88 22.96 -5.83
N THR A 305 30.82 23.06 -6.79
CA THR A 305 32.26 23.21 -6.52
C THR A 305 32.79 24.63 -6.64
N GLY A 306 31.91 25.62 -6.82
CA GLY A 306 32.26 27.01 -7.06
C GLY A 306 32.76 27.29 -8.47
N LYS A 307 32.48 26.42 -9.45
CA LYS A 307 32.88 26.58 -10.85
C LYS A 307 31.70 27.00 -11.74
N THR A 308 31.10 28.15 -11.45
CA THR A 308 29.92 28.66 -12.18
C THR A 308 30.19 28.83 -13.69
N GLY A 309 31.42 29.21 -14.09
CA GLY A 309 31.80 29.29 -15.51
C GLY A 309 31.75 27.93 -16.23
N GLU A 310 32.27 26.87 -15.61
CA GLU A 310 32.18 25.49 -16.14
C GLU A 310 30.72 25.00 -16.14
N GLY A 311 29.93 25.37 -15.12
CA GLY A 311 28.49 25.09 -15.06
C GLY A 311 27.71 25.70 -16.23
N LEU A 312 27.97 26.97 -16.57
CA LEU A 312 27.35 27.62 -17.73
C LEU A 312 27.72 26.93 -19.05
N ALA A 313 28.97 26.50 -19.22
CA ALA A 313 29.39 25.73 -20.40
C ALA A 313 28.64 24.37 -20.49
N TRP A 314 28.46 23.67 -19.37
CA TRP A 314 27.64 22.45 -19.33
C TRP A 314 26.18 22.71 -19.73
N LEU A 315 25.57 23.84 -19.34
CA LEU A 315 24.21 24.20 -19.78
C LEU A 315 24.13 24.54 -21.28
N GLN A 316 25.12 25.22 -21.84
CA GLN A 316 25.22 25.46 -23.28
C GLN A 316 25.33 24.13 -24.06
N GLY A 317 26.12 23.18 -23.54
CA GLY A 317 26.18 21.81 -24.04
C GLY A 317 24.84 21.07 -23.94
N ALA A 318 24.13 21.20 -22.81
CA ALA A 318 22.81 20.61 -22.61
C ALA A 318 21.80 21.14 -23.64
N ARG A 319 21.82 22.46 -23.90
CA ARG A 319 21.01 23.12 -24.94
C ARG A 319 21.31 22.59 -26.35
N ARG A 320 22.58 22.27 -26.65
CA ARG A 320 22.99 21.62 -27.90
C ARG A 320 22.45 20.20 -28.02
N GLU A 321 22.54 19.39 -26.95
CA GLU A 321 22.00 18.01 -26.89
C GLU A 321 20.48 17.97 -27.09
N LEU A 322 19.74 18.93 -26.51
CA LEU A 322 18.30 19.11 -26.79
C LEU A 322 18.00 19.57 -28.23
N GLY A 323 18.99 20.00 -29.01
CA GLY A 323 18.78 20.54 -30.36
C GLY A 323 18.16 21.94 -30.36
N LEU A 324 18.32 22.71 -29.29
CA LEU A 324 17.82 24.09 -29.12
C LEU A 324 18.86 25.16 -29.48
N ALA A 325 20.03 24.73 -29.96
CA ALA A 325 21.06 25.60 -30.51
C ALA A 325 20.55 26.26 -31.80
N SER A 326 20.13 27.52 -31.70
CA SER A 326 20.37 28.45 -32.81
C SER A 326 21.88 28.51 -33.01
N GLU A 327 22.32 28.49 -34.27
CA GLU A 327 23.71 28.78 -34.58
C GLU A 327 24.05 30.17 -34.03
N LEU A 328 25.10 30.23 -33.19
CA LEU A 328 25.75 31.48 -32.83
C LEU A 328 26.60 31.92 -34.03
N LYS A 329 25.90 32.47 -35.04
CA LYS A 329 26.48 33.31 -36.08
C LYS A 329 25.76 34.65 -36.05
N ASP A 330 26.51 35.65 -35.61
CA ASP A 330 26.33 37.10 -35.75
C ASP A 330 24.91 37.67 -35.83
N GLY A 331 24.52 38.34 -34.74
CA GLY A 331 24.16 39.75 -34.85
C GLY A 331 22.76 40.13 -35.36
N GLN A 332 21.82 39.21 -35.63
CA GLN A 332 20.45 39.61 -36.02
C GLN A 332 19.30 38.99 -35.21
N ARG A 333 18.66 39.88 -34.42
CA ARG A 333 17.26 39.90 -33.96
C ARG A 333 16.67 38.60 -33.37
N LYS A 334 16.77 38.50 -32.03
CA LYS A 334 15.78 37.81 -31.19
C LYS A 334 14.37 38.34 -31.54
N GLY A 335 13.44 37.47 -31.94
CA GLY A 335 12.05 37.88 -32.25
C GLY A 335 11.14 36.72 -32.60
N PHE A 336 11.39 36.01 -33.71
CA PHE A 336 10.43 35.03 -34.25
C PHE A 336 10.59 33.58 -33.75
N LYS A 337 11.80 33.13 -33.33
CA LYS A 337 12.02 31.74 -32.88
C LYS A 337 11.54 31.48 -31.45
N GLY A 338 11.86 32.36 -30.49
CA GLY A 338 11.34 32.26 -29.11
C GLY A 338 9.81 32.38 -29.06
N LEU A 339 9.22 33.12 -30.00
CA LEU A 339 7.77 33.18 -30.18
C LEU A 339 7.21 31.82 -30.63
N LYS A 340 7.85 31.09 -31.55
CA LYS A 340 7.42 29.74 -31.94
C LYS A 340 7.54 28.72 -30.80
N GLN A 341 8.61 28.79 -30.00
CA GLN A 341 8.82 27.90 -28.86
C GLN A 341 7.74 28.15 -27.78
N SER A 342 7.55 29.40 -27.36
CA SER A 342 6.47 29.79 -26.43
C SER A 342 5.05 29.55 -26.97
N TRP A 343 4.83 29.58 -28.29
CA TRP A 343 3.57 29.16 -28.90
C TRP A 343 3.37 27.64 -28.90
N GLN A 344 4.42 26.84 -29.08
CA GLN A 344 4.34 25.38 -28.95
C GLN A 344 4.08 24.99 -27.50
N GLU A 345 4.78 25.61 -26.56
CA GLU A 345 4.55 25.50 -25.12
C GLU A 345 3.11 25.84 -24.74
N ARG A 346 2.62 27.04 -25.07
CA ARG A 346 1.21 27.43 -24.84
C ARG A 346 0.20 26.52 -25.55
N ARG A 347 0.58 25.82 -26.61
CA ARG A 347 -0.28 24.85 -27.32
C ARG A 347 -0.27 23.47 -26.65
N GLU A 348 0.83 23.07 -26.02
CA GLU A 348 0.88 21.89 -25.16
C GLU A 348 0.19 22.12 -23.82
N ASP A 349 0.37 23.29 -23.22
CA ASP A 349 -0.32 23.68 -21.99
C ASP A 349 -1.85 23.75 -22.24
N LYS A 350 -2.31 24.28 -23.39
CA LYS A 350 -3.71 24.17 -23.85
C LYS A 350 -4.17 22.75 -24.24
N ARG A 351 -3.25 21.80 -24.48
CA ARG A 351 -3.59 20.38 -24.68
C ARG A 351 -3.77 19.67 -23.35
N LEU A 352 -2.96 19.99 -22.34
CA LEU A 352 -3.15 19.56 -20.95
C LEU A 352 -4.54 19.99 -20.45
N GLU A 353 -4.85 21.29 -20.51
CA GLU A 353 -6.16 21.85 -20.12
C GLU A 353 -7.35 21.16 -20.80
N LYS A 354 -7.22 20.84 -22.09
CA LYS A 354 -8.30 20.19 -22.88
C LYS A 354 -8.33 18.67 -22.72
N GLY A 355 -7.31 18.08 -22.08
CA GLY A 355 -7.16 16.65 -21.86
C GLY A 355 -6.71 15.84 -23.08
N GLY A 356 -6.03 16.47 -24.04
CA GLY A 356 -5.47 15.82 -25.24
C GLY A 356 -4.11 15.16 -25.00
N GLU A 357 -3.54 14.59 -26.06
CA GLU A 357 -2.22 13.94 -26.02
C GLU A 357 -1.10 14.94 -25.71
N TRP A 358 -0.42 14.71 -24.58
CA TRP A 358 0.68 15.53 -24.07
C TRP A 358 1.95 14.69 -23.82
N GLY A 359 3.13 15.33 -23.82
CA GLY A 359 4.41 14.70 -23.50
C GLY A 359 4.94 13.72 -24.55
N MET A 360 4.59 13.94 -25.82
CA MET A 360 5.11 13.20 -27.00
C MET A 360 6.51 13.69 -27.45
N ASP A 361 7.14 14.54 -26.65
CA ASP A 361 8.46 15.13 -26.82
C ASP A 361 9.52 14.47 -25.91
N GLY A 362 9.17 13.42 -25.15
CA GLY A 362 10.06 12.78 -24.19
C GLY A 362 10.44 13.63 -22.97
N GLY A 363 9.74 14.76 -22.71
CA GLY A 363 10.11 15.72 -21.66
C GLY A 363 11.22 16.70 -22.05
N LYS A 364 11.48 16.84 -23.34
CA LYS A 364 12.49 17.74 -23.94
C LYS A 364 12.18 19.22 -23.71
N LEU A 365 10.92 19.64 -23.81
CA LEU A 365 10.47 21.01 -23.57
C LEU A 365 10.47 21.36 -22.08
N GLU A 366 10.13 20.41 -21.22
CA GLU A 366 10.26 20.56 -19.77
C GLU A 366 11.73 20.79 -19.37
N GLU A 367 12.64 19.95 -19.87
CA GLU A 367 14.08 20.10 -19.61
C GLU A 367 14.66 21.39 -20.20
N ALA A 368 14.18 21.84 -21.37
CA ALA A 368 14.55 23.11 -21.98
C ALA A 368 14.32 24.29 -21.03
N ARG A 369 13.12 24.39 -20.46
CA ARG A 369 12.74 25.45 -19.51
C ARG A 369 13.60 25.42 -18.24
N VAL A 370 13.95 24.22 -17.74
CA VAL A 370 14.85 24.08 -16.57
C VAL A 370 16.26 24.60 -16.88
N ILE A 371 16.79 24.29 -18.07
CA ILE A 371 18.10 24.79 -18.51
C ILE A 371 18.06 26.31 -18.69
N GLU A 372 17.03 26.86 -19.34
CA GLU A 372 16.88 28.31 -19.53
C GLU A 372 16.77 29.08 -18.19
N MET A 373 16.06 28.52 -17.20
CA MET A 373 15.99 29.08 -15.84
C MET A 373 17.36 29.08 -15.13
N LEU A 374 18.11 27.98 -15.22
CA LEU A 374 19.44 27.87 -14.59
C LEU A 374 20.48 28.75 -15.30
N GLU A 375 20.43 28.81 -16.63
CA GLU A 375 21.31 29.65 -17.46
C GLU A 375 21.10 31.13 -17.10
N ALA A 376 19.85 31.61 -17.07
CA ALA A 376 19.54 32.99 -16.69
C ALA A 376 19.96 33.34 -15.25
N LYS A 377 19.84 32.39 -14.30
CA LYS A 377 20.30 32.60 -12.91
C LYS A 377 21.81 32.70 -12.84
N TRP A 378 22.52 31.70 -13.37
CA TRP A 378 23.97 31.61 -13.21
C TRP A 378 24.75 32.57 -14.10
N ASP A 379 24.19 33.01 -15.24
CA ASP A 379 24.79 34.07 -16.07
C ASP A 379 24.78 35.41 -15.31
N LYS A 380 23.66 35.73 -14.67
CA LYS A 380 23.56 36.90 -13.76
C LYS A 380 24.52 36.78 -12.57
N GLU A 381 24.60 35.62 -11.93
CA GLU A 381 25.49 35.38 -10.79
C GLU A 381 26.98 35.44 -11.19
N ASN A 382 27.33 34.91 -12.36
CA ASN A 382 28.69 34.90 -12.86
C ASN A 382 29.13 36.27 -13.39
N SER A 383 28.24 37.05 -14.00
CA SER A 383 28.54 38.42 -14.44
C SER A 383 28.64 39.43 -13.29
N THR A 384 28.03 39.17 -12.13
CA THR A 384 28.01 40.11 -10.98
C THR A 384 28.90 39.72 -9.80
N ILE A 385 29.08 38.42 -9.52
CA ILE A 385 29.76 37.93 -8.31
C ILE A 385 30.99 37.07 -8.65
N ASN A 386 30.82 36.01 -9.46
CA ASN A 386 31.88 35.01 -9.61
C ASN A 386 32.94 35.37 -10.67
N THR A 387 32.57 36.13 -11.70
CA THR A 387 33.45 36.65 -12.78
C THR A 387 34.34 35.62 -13.49
N GLN A 388 33.85 34.38 -13.64
CA GLN A 388 34.60 33.28 -14.25
C GLN A 388 34.44 33.25 -15.76
N LEU A 389 35.51 32.95 -16.48
CA LEU A 389 35.44 32.67 -17.92
C LEU A 389 34.64 31.38 -18.16
N VAL A 390 33.72 31.43 -19.13
CA VAL A 390 32.96 30.26 -19.59
C VAL A 390 33.81 29.51 -20.62
N PRO A 391 34.25 28.26 -20.35
CA PRO A 391 35.03 27.48 -21.31
C PRO A 391 34.17 26.99 -22.48
N PRO A 392 34.75 26.54 -23.60
CA PRO A 392 34.01 25.85 -24.66
C PRO A 392 33.33 24.58 -24.11
N TRP A 393 32.12 24.30 -24.58
CA TRP A 393 31.28 23.20 -24.09
C TRP A 393 31.55 21.87 -24.81
N GLU A 394 32.16 21.92 -26.00
CA GLU A 394 32.46 20.75 -26.83
C GLU A 394 33.37 19.71 -26.12
N PRO A 395 34.48 20.10 -25.46
CA PRO A 395 35.31 19.16 -24.71
C PRO A 395 34.59 18.59 -23.49
N LEU A 396 33.71 19.37 -22.85
CA LEU A 396 32.94 18.93 -21.70
C LEU A 396 31.96 17.82 -22.10
N LEU A 397 31.15 18.01 -23.15
CA LEU A 397 30.25 16.95 -23.64
C LEU A 397 31.00 15.67 -24.07
N ALA A 398 32.21 15.82 -24.64
CA ALA A 398 33.06 14.68 -24.96
C ALA A 398 33.63 13.95 -23.72
N SER A 399 33.73 14.65 -22.58
CA SER A 399 34.22 14.12 -21.30
C SER A 399 33.13 13.46 -20.43
N MET A 400 31.88 13.37 -20.90
CA MET A 400 30.79 12.79 -20.11
C MET A 400 31.11 11.35 -19.65
N PRO A 401 30.82 10.99 -18.39
CA PRO A 401 31.07 9.65 -17.86
C PRO A 401 30.14 8.60 -18.50
N SER A 402 30.45 7.31 -18.33
CA SER A 402 29.51 6.26 -18.75
C SER A 402 28.22 6.28 -17.92
N GLY A 403 27.15 5.77 -18.52
CA GLY A 403 25.95 5.38 -17.79
C GLY A 403 26.24 4.53 -16.56
N ARG A 404 25.31 4.57 -15.61
CA ARG A 404 25.25 3.64 -14.48
C ARG A 404 23.88 2.97 -14.45
N GLU A 405 23.86 1.66 -14.60
CA GLU A 405 22.64 0.88 -14.40
C GLU A 405 22.14 0.97 -12.96
N TYR A 406 20.82 1.05 -12.83
CA TYR A 406 20.12 1.08 -11.54
C TYR A 406 19.18 -0.12 -11.37
N HIS A 407 18.47 -0.48 -12.44
CA HIS A 407 17.48 -1.54 -12.42
C HIS A 407 18.12 -2.91 -12.55
N SER A 408 17.52 -3.91 -11.90
CA SER A 408 17.78 -5.33 -12.16
C SER A 408 16.42 -6.00 -12.39
N PRO A 409 15.84 -5.82 -13.60
CA PRO A 409 14.51 -6.31 -13.91
C PRO A 409 14.45 -7.83 -13.71
N GLN A 410 13.41 -8.31 -13.03
CA GLN A 410 13.19 -9.74 -12.89
C GLN A 410 12.69 -10.32 -14.22
N PRO A 411 13.02 -11.58 -14.56
CA PRO A 411 12.41 -12.27 -15.68
C PRO A 411 10.88 -12.28 -15.53
N TYR A 412 10.15 -11.99 -16.60
CA TYR A 412 8.70 -12.11 -16.60
C TYR A 412 8.28 -13.55 -16.31
N GLN A 413 7.38 -13.73 -15.34
CA GLN A 413 6.80 -15.01 -15.00
C GLN A 413 5.41 -15.08 -15.66
N PRO A 414 5.29 -15.76 -16.82
CA PRO A 414 3.99 -15.86 -17.49
C PRO A 414 2.98 -16.60 -16.59
N PRO A 415 1.71 -16.17 -16.55
CA PRO A 415 0.70 -16.86 -15.76
C PRO A 415 0.40 -18.23 -16.40
N GLN A 416 0.36 -19.27 -15.58
CA GLN A 416 0.09 -20.64 -15.99
C GLN A 416 -1.33 -21.06 -15.57
N LEU A 417 -1.92 -22.03 -16.28
CA LEU A 417 -3.15 -22.65 -15.81
C LEU A 417 -2.87 -23.42 -14.52
N ASP A 418 -3.76 -23.29 -13.55
CA ASP A 418 -3.76 -24.14 -12.37
C ASP A 418 -3.99 -25.62 -12.76
N VAL A 419 -3.34 -26.53 -12.04
CA VAL A 419 -3.33 -27.96 -12.35
C VAL A 419 -4.73 -28.58 -12.19
N GLN A 420 -5.53 -28.13 -11.22
CA GLN A 420 -6.90 -28.63 -11.05
C GLN A 420 -7.79 -28.13 -12.19
N THR A 421 -7.64 -26.85 -12.54
CA THR A 421 -8.32 -26.21 -13.67
C THR A 421 -8.01 -26.91 -14.99
N LEU A 422 -6.74 -27.27 -15.23
CA LEU A 422 -6.34 -28.04 -16.41
C LEU A 422 -6.91 -29.47 -16.39
N ALA A 423 -6.82 -30.18 -15.25
CA ALA A 423 -7.33 -31.53 -15.11
C ALA A 423 -8.86 -31.63 -15.32
N LEU A 424 -9.63 -30.59 -14.97
CA LEU A 424 -11.07 -30.50 -15.26
C LEU A 424 -11.36 -30.45 -16.78
N MET A 425 -10.46 -29.88 -17.59
CA MET A 425 -10.64 -29.78 -19.05
C MET A 425 -10.46 -31.10 -19.81
N ARG A 426 -10.17 -32.20 -19.10
CA ARG A 426 -10.23 -33.58 -19.62
C ARG A 426 -11.66 -34.03 -19.89
N ALA A 427 -12.64 -33.47 -19.19
CA ALA A 427 -14.03 -33.67 -19.54
C ALA A 427 -14.29 -33.06 -20.94
N PRO A 428 -15.03 -33.75 -21.82
CA PRO A 428 -15.51 -33.12 -23.06
C PRO A 428 -16.42 -31.94 -22.71
N PRO A 429 -16.42 -30.87 -23.52
CA PRO A 429 -17.29 -29.73 -23.29
C PRO A 429 -18.76 -30.16 -23.40
N ASP A 430 -19.60 -29.61 -22.53
CA ASP A 430 -21.02 -29.96 -22.49
C ASP A 430 -21.69 -29.55 -23.81
N PRO A 431 -22.53 -30.40 -24.45
CA PRO A 431 -23.27 -30.02 -25.66
C PRO A 431 -24.15 -28.76 -25.50
N SER A 432 -24.47 -28.36 -24.26
CA SER A 432 -25.19 -27.13 -23.93
C SER A 432 -24.31 -25.90 -23.70
N GLU A 433 -22.98 -26.03 -23.62
CA GLU A 433 -22.06 -24.88 -23.56
C GLU A 433 -22.04 -24.13 -24.89
N THR A 434 -22.81 -23.05 -24.97
CA THR A 434 -22.76 -22.13 -26.10
C THR A 434 -21.45 -21.34 -26.10
N VAL A 435 -20.73 -21.39 -27.22
CA VAL A 435 -19.50 -20.60 -27.38
C VAL A 435 -19.84 -19.13 -27.26
N PHE A 436 -19.21 -18.41 -26.33
CA PHE A 436 -19.40 -16.96 -26.19
C PHE A 436 -18.89 -16.23 -27.45
N ARG A 437 -19.82 -15.95 -28.37
CA ARG A 437 -19.64 -15.09 -29.54
C ARG A 437 -20.08 -13.68 -29.17
N GLY A 438 -19.17 -12.92 -28.58
CA GLY A 438 -19.43 -11.52 -28.24
C GLY A 438 -19.81 -10.68 -29.46
N ASP A 439 -20.84 -9.84 -29.27
CA ASP A 439 -21.53 -8.94 -30.21
C ASP A 439 -20.90 -8.89 -31.63
N GLU A 440 -21.31 -9.82 -32.50
CA GLU A 440 -20.84 -9.92 -33.89
C GLU A 440 -21.52 -8.91 -34.84
N GLU A 441 -21.54 -7.65 -34.43
CA GLU A 441 -21.69 -6.51 -35.33
C GLU A 441 -20.32 -5.90 -35.65
N ASP A 442 -19.77 -6.25 -36.82
CA ASP A 442 -18.89 -5.37 -37.59
C ASP A 442 -19.76 -4.75 -38.72
N SER A 443 -19.60 -3.45 -38.95
CA SER A 443 -20.66 -2.56 -39.47
C SER A 443 -21.16 -2.84 -40.90
N GLY A 444 -22.50 -2.82 -41.10
CA GLY A 444 -23.07 -2.87 -42.45
C GLY A 444 -24.60 -2.87 -42.64
N GLY A 445 -25.34 -1.93 -42.02
CA GLY A 445 -26.67 -1.51 -42.51
C GLY A 445 -27.93 -2.22 -41.97
N GLU A 446 -29.00 -1.41 -41.89
CA GLU A 446 -30.44 -1.72 -41.79
C GLU A 446 -31.00 -2.34 -40.49
N GLU A 447 -32.19 -1.83 -40.12
CA GLU A 447 -33.01 -2.31 -39.02
C GLU A 447 -33.57 -3.71 -39.32
N TYR A 448 -33.75 -4.55 -38.30
CA TYR A 448 -35.07 -5.14 -38.01
C TYR A 448 -35.08 -5.74 -36.59
N GLY A 449 -36.18 -5.56 -35.86
CA GLY A 449 -36.32 -6.07 -34.50
C GLY A 449 -36.52 -7.58 -34.43
N GLY A 450 -35.90 -8.23 -33.44
CA GLY A 450 -36.11 -9.64 -33.13
C GLY A 450 -35.70 -9.95 -31.69
N SER A 451 -36.68 -10.27 -30.83
CA SER A 451 -36.40 -10.74 -29.48
C SER A 451 -35.83 -12.16 -29.51
N THR A 452 -34.72 -12.38 -28.81
CA THR A 452 -34.18 -13.72 -28.55
C THR A 452 -33.96 -13.88 -27.05
N ASN A 453 -34.60 -14.90 -26.48
CA ASN A 453 -34.50 -15.21 -25.05
C ASN A 453 -33.13 -15.83 -24.75
N GLU A 454 -32.40 -15.25 -23.80
CA GLU A 454 -31.20 -15.85 -23.22
C GLU A 454 -31.57 -16.97 -22.22
N PRO A 455 -30.69 -17.97 -22.00
CA PRO A 455 -30.85 -18.92 -20.91
C PRO A 455 -30.63 -18.24 -19.56
N CYS A 456 -31.69 -18.20 -18.74
CA CYS A 456 -31.72 -17.49 -17.47
C CYS A 456 -30.74 -18.08 -16.43
N SER A 457 -29.58 -17.44 -16.24
CA SER A 457 -28.89 -17.44 -14.95
C SER A 457 -29.76 -16.68 -13.96
N THR A 458 -30.09 -17.27 -12.81
CA THR A 458 -30.99 -16.67 -11.81
C THR A 458 -30.33 -15.50 -11.09
N MET A 459 -30.28 -14.33 -11.73
CA MET A 459 -29.81 -13.09 -11.11
C MET A 459 -30.58 -12.82 -9.82
N VAL A 460 -29.87 -12.53 -8.75
CA VAL A 460 -30.49 -12.28 -7.45
C VAL A 460 -31.08 -10.88 -7.43
N LYS A 461 -32.42 -10.82 -7.46
CA LYS A 461 -33.16 -9.58 -7.20
C LYS A 461 -32.96 -9.17 -5.74
N THR A 462 -32.55 -7.93 -5.54
CA THR A 462 -32.40 -7.29 -4.23
C THR A 462 -33.10 -5.95 -4.24
N ARG A 463 -33.70 -5.57 -3.11
CA ARG A 463 -34.08 -4.18 -2.87
C ARG A 463 -32.88 -3.43 -2.29
N GLN A 464 -32.75 -2.16 -2.68
CA GLN A 464 -31.65 -1.27 -2.33
C GLN A 464 -32.17 0.14 -2.08
N TRP A 465 -31.69 0.77 -1.00
CA TRP A 465 -31.83 2.20 -0.82
C TRP A 465 -30.70 2.92 -1.55
N LEU A 466 -31.02 3.50 -2.72
CA LEU A 466 -30.09 4.31 -3.49
C LEU A 466 -30.07 5.75 -2.96
N LEU A 467 -28.90 6.39 -2.98
CA LEU A 467 -28.82 7.84 -2.85
C LEU A 467 -29.40 8.47 -4.14
N ALA A 468 -30.60 9.03 -4.05
CA ALA A 468 -31.25 9.70 -5.18
C ALA A 468 -30.69 11.12 -5.38
N LYS A 469 -30.39 11.83 -4.28
CA LYS A 469 -29.87 13.19 -4.29
C LYS A 469 -29.07 13.47 -3.02
N LYS A 470 -27.90 14.10 -3.12
CA LYS A 470 -27.11 14.56 -1.98
C LYS A 470 -27.88 15.55 -1.08
N ALA A 471 -27.52 15.56 0.20
CA ALA A 471 -28.21 16.35 1.23
C ALA A 471 -27.37 17.56 1.70
N THR A 472 -28.00 18.73 1.68
CA THR A 472 -27.52 19.98 2.28
C THR A 472 -27.75 20.01 3.80
N ASP A 473 -28.90 19.50 4.22
CA ASP A 473 -29.52 19.60 5.54
C ASP A 473 -29.90 18.21 6.08
N LEU A 474 -30.96 18.05 6.88
CA LEU A 474 -31.38 16.74 7.39
C LEU A 474 -31.94 15.88 6.24
N PRO A 475 -31.36 14.69 5.93
CA PRO A 475 -31.79 13.92 4.76
C PRO A 475 -33.22 13.40 4.86
N THR A 476 -33.96 13.46 3.75
CA THR A 476 -35.32 12.93 3.63
C THR A 476 -35.37 11.63 2.82
N TYR A 477 -36.37 10.79 3.09
CA TYR A 477 -36.63 9.55 2.34
C TYR A 477 -38.11 9.45 1.86
N GLU A 478 -38.91 10.47 2.16
CA GLU A 478 -40.31 10.65 1.75
C GLU A 478 -40.49 12.04 1.11
N GLY A 479 -41.60 12.25 0.39
CA GLY A 479 -41.95 13.53 -0.25
C GLY A 479 -41.52 13.64 -1.72
N ASN A 480 -41.64 14.85 -2.30
CA ASN A 480 -41.50 15.07 -3.74
C ASN A 480 -40.05 15.03 -4.28
N SER A 481 -39.03 15.13 -3.42
CA SER A 481 -37.61 15.08 -3.81
C SER A 481 -36.77 14.48 -2.69
N PRO A 482 -36.93 13.17 -2.40
CA PRO A 482 -36.23 12.53 -1.29
C PRO A 482 -34.75 12.34 -1.61
N ASN A 483 -33.90 12.38 -0.58
CA ASN A 483 -32.47 12.08 -0.72
C ASN A 483 -32.22 10.59 -0.95
N PHE A 484 -33.05 9.72 -0.40
CA PHE A 484 -32.97 8.26 -0.57
C PHE A 484 -34.16 7.73 -1.36
N LYS A 485 -33.92 6.73 -2.22
CA LYS A 485 -34.97 6.05 -3.00
C LYS A 485 -34.80 4.54 -2.94
N LEU A 486 -35.83 3.85 -2.45
CA LEU A 486 -35.94 2.39 -2.51
C LEU A 486 -36.13 1.96 -3.96
N THR A 487 -35.30 1.02 -4.43
CA THR A 487 -35.29 0.50 -5.80
C THR A 487 -35.05 -1.00 -5.77
N GLU A 488 -35.71 -1.77 -6.64
CA GLU A 488 -35.41 -3.18 -6.87
C GLU A 488 -34.40 -3.29 -8.03
N THR A 489 -33.36 -4.09 -7.85
CA THR A 489 -32.23 -4.23 -8.79
C THR A 489 -31.79 -5.69 -8.87
N GLU A 490 -31.36 -6.13 -10.05
CA GLU A 490 -30.72 -7.42 -10.24
C GLU A 490 -29.21 -7.31 -9.94
N LEU A 491 -28.70 -8.18 -9.07
CA LEU A 491 -27.26 -8.31 -8.81
C LEU A 491 -26.63 -9.26 -9.83
N PRO A 492 -25.40 -8.98 -10.28
CA PRO A 492 -24.60 -9.98 -10.99
C PRO A 492 -24.25 -11.13 -10.03
N ASP A 493 -24.07 -12.33 -10.58
CA ASP A 493 -23.52 -13.45 -9.82
C ASP A 493 -22.11 -13.12 -9.29
N PRO A 494 -21.75 -13.58 -8.08
CA PRO A 494 -20.40 -13.40 -7.55
C PRO A 494 -19.35 -14.04 -8.46
N LYS A 495 -18.26 -13.32 -8.72
CA LYS A 495 -17.08 -13.81 -9.45
C LYS A 495 -16.09 -14.46 -8.49
N ASP A 496 -15.02 -15.03 -9.04
CA ASP A 496 -13.91 -15.61 -8.26
C ASP A 496 -13.41 -14.63 -7.17
N ASP A 497 -13.26 -15.13 -5.94
CA ASP A 497 -12.94 -14.35 -4.73
C ASP A 497 -13.97 -13.25 -4.34
N GLU A 498 -15.20 -13.27 -4.87
CA GLU A 498 -16.36 -12.51 -4.38
C GLU A 498 -17.34 -13.40 -3.57
N LEU A 499 -18.18 -12.75 -2.76
CA LEU A 499 -19.19 -13.36 -1.90
C LEU A 499 -20.55 -12.67 -2.13
N LEU A 500 -21.62 -13.44 -2.24
CA LEU A 500 -22.98 -12.92 -2.08
C LEU A 500 -23.33 -12.94 -0.59
N VAL A 501 -23.59 -11.79 0.00
CA VAL A 501 -23.90 -11.66 1.43
C VAL A 501 -25.29 -11.08 1.65
N LYS A 502 -25.99 -11.58 2.67
CA LYS A 502 -27.28 -11.07 3.15
C LYS A 502 -27.08 -10.36 4.49
N PRO A 503 -27.29 -9.04 4.59
CA PRO A 503 -27.16 -8.34 5.86
C PRO A 503 -28.22 -8.79 6.87
N ILE A 504 -27.80 -8.99 8.12
CA ILE A 504 -28.66 -9.29 9.27
C ILE A 504 -28.73 -8.06 10.19
N TYR A 505 -27.57 -7.45 10.45
CA TYR A 505 -27.44 -6.26 11.27
C TYR A 505 -26.67 -5.18 10.54
N LEU A 506 -27.22 -3.97 10.47
CA LEU A 506 -26.55 -2.80 9.90
C LEU A 506 -26.07 -1.86 11.01
N SER A 507 -24.83 -1.40 10.86
CA SER A 507 -24.22 -0.35 11.68
C SER A 507 -24.74 1.01 11.24
N ASN A 508 -25.43 1.72 12.14
CA ASN A 508 -25.81 3.12 11.92
C ASN A 508 -24.71 4.03 12.50
N ASP A 509 -24.07 4.83 11.65
CA ASP A 509 -22.93 5.67 11.99
C ASP A 509 -23.15 7.12 11.51
N PRO A 510 -22.96 8.14 12.37
CA PRO A 510 -23.14 9.55 11.96
C PRO A 510 -22.26 9.98 10.78
N ALA A 511 -21.11 9.33 10.60
CA ALA A 511 -20.20 9.54 9.49
C ALA A 511 -20.86 9.35 8.11
N GLN A 512 -21.89 8.51 8.02
CA GLN A 512 -22.68 8.30 6.80
C GLN A 512 -23.24 9.61 6.23
N ARG A 513 -23.60 10.59 7.08
CA ARG A 513 -24.12 11.90 6.66
C ARG A 513 -23.06 12.73 5.93
N GLY A 514 -21.79 12.59 6.29
CA GLY A 514 -20.68 13.27 5.62
C GLY A 514 -20.45 12.73 4.20
N TRP A 515 -20.68 11.44 3.97
CA TRP A 515 -20.46 10.80 2.66
C TRP A 515 -21.49 11.20 1.60
N ILE A 516 -22.63 11.79 2.02
CA ILE A 516 -23.74 12.24 1.16
C ILE A 516 -23.90 13.77 1.14
N SER A 517 -22.95 14.51 1.72
CA SER A 517 -22.99 15.97 1.77
C SER A 517 -22.69 16.62 0.42
N THR A 518 -23.34 17.76 0.15
CA THR A 518 -22.99 18.68 -0.95
C THR A 518 -21.75 19.51 -0.63
N GLU A 519 -21.58 19.90 0.64
CA GLU A 519 -20.55 20.83 1.12
C GLU A 519 -19.15 20.21 1.24
N ALA A 520 -19.06 18.88 1.16
CA ALA A 520 -17.80 18.17 1.36
C ALA A 520 -16.98 18.09 0.06
N ASP A 521 -15.82 18.75 0.03
CA ASP A 521 -14.82 18.57 -1.03
C ASP A 521 -14.41 17.09 -1.12
N PRO A 522 -14.68 16.41 -2.27
CA PRO A 522 -14.35 15.00 -2.43
C PRO A 522 -12.87 14.65 -2.22
N HIS A 523 -11.96 15.59 -2.48
CA HIS A 523 -10.51 15.39 -2.32
C HIS A 523 -10.05 15.42 -0.86
N ARG A 524 -10.90 15.92 0.05
CA ARG A 524 -10.60 16.06 1.49
C ARG A 524 -11.32 15.03 2.36
N LEU A 525 -12.14 14.16 1.75
CA LEU A 525 -12.80 13.05 2.45
C LEU A 525 -11.88 11.83 2.57
N TYR A 526 -11.78 11.27 3.77
CA TYR A 526 -11.01 10.06 4.08
C TYR A 526 -11.63 8.76 3.50
N VAL A 527 -12.85 8.83 2.97
CA VAL A 527 -13.47 7.80 2.13
C VAL A 527 -14.21 8.48 0.98
N PRO A 528 -14.23 7.91 -0.24
CA PRO A 528 -14.96 8.50 -1.36
C PRO A 528 -16.44 8.72 -1.02
N PRO A 529 -17.05 9.85 -1.41
CA PRO A 529 -18.47 10.10 -1.18
C PRO A 529 -19.34 9.04 -1.87
N VAL A 530 -20.55 8.83 -1.37
CA VAL A 530 -21.55 8.01 -2.08
C VAL A 530 -22.01 8.81 -3.30
N GLN A 531 -22.00 8.16 -4.46
CA GLN A 531 -22.48 8.74 -5.71
C GLN A 531 -24.00 8.61 -5.79
N GLU A 532 -24.65 9.57 -6.45
CA GLU A 532 -26.07 9.48 -6.76
C GLU A 532 -26.33 8.29 -7.70
N GLY A 533 -27.47 7.61 -7.51
CA GLY A 533 -27.79 6.34 -8.15
C GLY A 533 -27.04 5.12 -7.60
N LYS A 534 -26.22 5.26 -6.55
CA LYS A 534 -25.57 4.11 -5.87
C LYS A 534 -26.22 3.80 -4.51
N PRO A 535 -26.15 2.53 -4.04
CA PRO A 535 -26.65 2.15 -2.72
C PRO A 535 -25.99 2.96 -1.61
N MET A 536 -26.79 3.35 -0.62
CA MET A 536 -26.28 4.06 0.54
C MET A 536 -25.29 3.15 1.29
N ARG A 537 -24.06 3.63 1.48
CA ARG A 537 -22.99 2.83 2.09
C ARG A 537 -23.29 2.61 3.58
N ALA A 538 -23.21 1.34 3.99
CA ALA A 538 -23.30 0.89 5.36
C ALA A 538 -22.40 -0.33 5.55
N ARG A 539 -22.04 -0.61 6.80
CA ARG A 539 -21.35 -1.84 7.21
C ARG A 539 -22.30 -2.68 8.04
N GLY A 540 -22.16 -4.00 7.98
CA GLY A 540 -23.04 -4.88 8.71
C GLY A 540 -22.45 -6.25 8.99
N LEU A 541 -23.12 -6.97 9.89
CA LEU A 541 -22.96 -8.42 10.02
C LEU A 541 -23.89 -9.08 9.01
N CYS A 542 -23.30 -9.91 8.15
CA CYS A 542 -23.98 -10.51 7.02
C CYS A 542 -23.74 -12.03 7.01
N GLU A 543 -24.77 -12.80 6.62
CA GLU A 543 -24.63 -14.21 6.29
C GLU A 543 -24.13 -14.36 4.86
N ILE A 544 -23.18 -15.26 4.62
CA ILE A 544 -22.74 -15.61 3.27
C ILE A 544 -23.78 -16.55 2.63
N VAL A 545 -24.47 -16.07 1.61
CA VAL A 545 -25.48 -16.82 0.83
C VAL A 545 -24.82 -17.68 -0.25
N GLU A 546 -23.74 -17.16 -0.84
CA GLU A 546 -22.86 -17.86 -1.78
C GLU A 546 -21.43 -17.35 -1.63
N SER A 547 -20.45 -18.24 -1.78
CA SER A 547 -19.02 -17.91 -1.78
C SER A 547 -18.35 -18.47 -3.03
N LYS A 548 -17.55 -17.64 -3.71
CA LYS A 548 -16.56 -18.07 -4.71
C LYS A 548 -15.11 -17.91 -4.18
N SER A 549 -14.94 -17.80 -2.86
CA SER A 549 -13.63 -17.71 -2.22
C SER A 549 -13.31 -18.95 -1.39
N SER A 550 -12.06 -19.41 -1.46
CA SER A 550 -11.58 -20.53 -0.64
C SER A 550 -11.45 -20.20 0.86
N LYS A 551 -11.58 -18.93 1.25
CA LYS A 551 -11.40 -18.46 2.64
C LYS A 551 -12.69 -18.43 3.46
N HIS A 552 -13.85 -18.53 2.80
CA HIS A 552 -15.16 -18.34 3.42
C HIS A 552 -16.18 -19.33 2.88
N SER A 553 -17.04 -19.84 3.75
CA SER A 553 -18.08 -20.81 3.41
C SER A 553 -19.48 -20.18 3.42
N LYS A 554 -20.40 -20.76 2.66
CA LYS A 554 -21.83 -20.46 2.77
C LYS A 554 -22.32 -20.71 4.19
N GLY A 555 -23.08 -19.78 4.75
CA GLY A 555 -23.58 -19.78 6.13
C GLY A 555 -22.63 -19.15 7.15
N ASP A 556 -21.39 -18.79 6.80
CA ASP A 556 -20.53 -18.01 7.70
C ASP A 556 -21.10 -16.61 7.93
N ILE A 557 -20.89 -16.07 9.14
CA ILE A 557 -21.20 -14.67 9.46
C ILE A 557 -19.92 -13.83 9.32
N VAL A 558 -20.00 -12.78 8.52
CA VAL A 558 -18.90 -11.83 8.26
C VAL A 558 -19.32 -10.40 8.53
N PHE A 559 -18.36 -9.57 8.94
CA PHE A 559 -18.47 -8.12 8.90
C PHE A 559 -18.00 -7.60 7.54
N ALA A 560 -18.86 -6.86 6.83
CA ALA A 560 -18.63 -6.43 5.44
C ALA A 560 -19.23 -5.05 5.13
N ASN A 561 -18.76 -4.42 4.04
CA ASN A 561 -19.38 -3.23 3.43
C ASN A 561 -20.58 -3.66 2.54
N CYS A 562 -21.76 -3.83 3.12
CA CYS A 562 -22.94 -4.38 2.42
C CYS A 562 -23.96 -3.35 1.91
N GLY A 563 -23.83 -2.08 2.33
CA GLY A 563 -24.81 -1.05 1.99
C GLY A 563 -26.18 -1.24 2.65
N TRP A 564 -27.13 -0.36 2.33
CA TRP A 564 -28.55 -0.54 2.61
C TRP A 564 -29.18 -1.40 1.49
N SER A 565 -28.92 -2.71 1.56
CA SER A 565 -29.27 -3.72 0.55
C SER A 565 -29.73 -5.02 1.21
N GLU A 566 -30.68 -5.75 0.62
CA GLU A 566 -31.10 -7.07 1.13
C GLU A 566 -30.06 -8.17 0.83
N TYR A 567 -29.43 -8.08 -0.33
CA TYR A 567 -28.28 -8.87 -0.73
C TYR A 567 -27.21 -7.94 -1.30
N PHE A 568 -25.93 -8.27 -1.18
CA PHE A 568 -24.85 -7.48 -1.77
C PHE A 568 -23.70 -8.38 -2.20
N VAL A 569 -23.02 -8.03 -3.30
CA VAL A 569 -21.78 -8.72 -3.71
C VAL A 569 -20.60 -7.94 -3.14
N VAL A 570 -19.72 -8.65 -2.42
CA VAL A 570 -18.54 -8.07 -1.76
C VAL A 570 -17.28 -8.87 -2.10
N PRO A 571 -16.11 -8.22 -2.28
CA PRO A 571 -14.84 -8.94 -2.34
C PRO A 571 -14.57 -9.67 -1.03
N ALA A 572 -14.16 -10.94 -1.09
CA ALA A 572 -13.79 -11.72 0.09
C ALA A 572 -12.65 -11.07 0.89
N SER A 573 -11.76 -10.34 0.23
CA SER A 573 -10.68 -9.57 0.87
C SER A 573 -11.16 -8.39 1.73
N GLU A 574 -12.39 -7.91 1.55
CA GLU A 574 -12.99 -6.85 2.36
C GLU A 574 -13.84 -7.38 3.53
N CYS A 575 -13.97 -8.70 3.65
CA CYS A 575 -14.78 -9.34 4.68
C CYS A 575 -13.91 -9.77 5.88
N GLN A 576 -14.42 -9.53 7.09
CA GLN A 576 -13.80 -10.00 8.32
C GLN A 576 -14.68 -11.08 8.97
N PRO A 577 -14.16 -12.27 9.31
CA PRO A 577 -14.93 -13.27 10.03
C PRO A 577 -15.49 -12.74 11.36
N ALA A 578 -16.78 -12.99 11.62
CA ALA A 578 -17.45 -12.66 12.87
C ALA A 578 -17.87 -13.95 13.63
N PRO A 579 -16.89 -14.76 14.10
CA PRO A 579 -17.16 -16.03 14.75
C PRO A 579 -17.89 -15.82 16.08
N ASP A 580 -18.51 -16.90 16.57
CA ASP A 580 -19.19 -16.89 17.86
C ASP A 580 -18.26 -16.40 18.98
N LEU A 581 -18.75 -15.52 19.85
CA LEU A 581 -17.98 -14.99 20.98
C LEU A 581 -18.04 -15.93 22.20
N GLY A 582 -18.92 -16.93 22.19
CA GLY A 582 -19.14 -17.86 23.29
C GLY A 582 -19.86 -17.22 24.48
N ASN A 583 -20.13 -18.05 25.50
CA ASN A 583 -20.70 -17.62 26.79
C ASN A 583 -22.02 -16.81 26.69
N GLY A 584 -22.78 -16.95 25.61
CA GLY A 584 -24.02 -16.18 25.38
C GLY A 584 -23.82 -14.74 24.89
N LEU A 585 -22.60 -14.33 24.54
CA LEU A 585 -22.32 -13.00 24.00
C LEU A 585 -22.82 -12.86 22.56
N SER A 586 -23.57 -11.80 22.29
CA SER A 586 -24.08 -11.50 20.94
C SER A 586 -22.97 -11.12 19.96
N ARG A 587 -23.07 -11.58 18.70
CA ARG A 587 -22.18 -11.15 17.61
C ARG A 587 -22.28 -9.65 17.32
N THR A 588 -23.38 -8.98 17.70
CA THR A 588 -23.54 -7.51 17.54
C THR A 588 -22.39 -6.72 18.19
N LEU A 589 -21.70 -7.28 19.19
CA LEU A 589 -20.51 -6.69 19.79
C LEU A 589 -19.37 -6.38 18.78
N TYR A 590 -19.30 -7.04 17.62
CA TYR A 590 -18.39 -6.67 16.53
C TYR A 590 -18.76 -5.34 15.83
N LEU A 591 -19.99 -4.84 16.00
CA LEU A 591 -20.45 -3.53 15.56
C LEU A 591 -20.30 -2.45 16.64
N SER A 592 -20.14 -2.84 17.91
CA SER A 592 -20.10 -1.94 19.08
C SER A 592 -18.79 -2.04 19.87
N ALA A 593 -18.74 -2.83 20.96
CA ALA A 593 -17.66 -2.91 21.95
C ALA A 593 -16.32 -3.47 21.39
N PHE A 594 -16.37 -4.23 20.30
CA PHE A 594 -15.21 -4.69 19.55
C PHE A 594 -15.16 -4.11 18.13
N GLY A 595 -16.10 -3.23 17.78
CA GLY A 595 -16.24 -2.62 16.47
C GLY A 595 -15.48 -1.30 16.31
N THR A 596 -15.76 -0.63 15.19
CA THR A 596 -15.07 0.60 14.79
C THR A 596 -15.19 1.70 15.85
N THR A 597 -16.35 1.86 16.50
CA THR A 597 -16.58 2.90 17.54
C THR A 597 -15.73 2.68 18.80
N ALA A 598 -15.52 1.43 19.21
CA ALA A 598 -14.65 1.11 20.33
C ALA A 598 -13.16 1.35 19.99
N MET A 599 -12.74 1.06 18.75
CA MET A 599 -11.40 1.40 18.28
C MET A 599 -11.19 2.93 18.25
N THR A 600 -12.19 3.69 17.80
CA THR A 600 -12.15 5.16 17.80
C THR A 600 -11.96 5.72 19.21
N ALA A 601 -12.68 5.18 20.20
CA ALA A 601 -12.52 5.55 21.60
C ALA A 601 -11.13 5.22 22.14
N TYR A 602 -10.64 3.99 21.87
CA TYR A 602 -9.33 3.54 22.32
C TYR A 602 -8.18 4.40 21.78
N PHE A 603 -8.07 4.54 20.45
CA PHE A 603 -6.96 5.30 19.84
C PHE A 603 -7.09 6.81 20.07
N GLY A 604 -8.33 7.34 20.09
CA GLY A 604 -8.58 8.75 20.40
C GLY A 604 -8.16 9.15 21.82
N LEU A 605 -8.25 8.24 22.80
CA LEU A 605 -7.73 8.49 24.15
C LEU A 605 -6.23 8.16 24.29
N THR A 606 -5.78 7.01 23.78
CA THR A 606 -4.43 6.49 24.04
C THR A 606 -3.35 7.08 23.13
N GLU A 607 -3.62 7.30 21.84
CA GLU A 607 -2.61 7.73 20.86
C GLU A 607 -2.78 9.21 20.42
N VAL A 608 -4.02 9.74 20.43
CA VAL A 608 -4.30 11.11 19.95
C VAL A 608 -4.04 12.15 21.04
N VAL A 609 -4.52 11.91 22.27
CA VAL A 609 -4.32 12.80 23.43
C VAL A 609 -3.37 12.23 24.48
N ASN A 610 -2.92 10.96 24.34
CA ASN A 610 -2.01 10.31 25.29
C ASN A 610 -2.48 10.48 26.74
N ILE A 611 -3.70 9.99 27.00
CA ILE A 611 -4.41 10.09 28.27
C ILE A 611 -3.62 9.49 29.45
N LYS A 612 -3.72 10.13 30.62
CA LYS A 612 -2.99 9.76 31.83
C LYS A 612 -3.92 9.61 33.03
N LYS A 613 -3.39 9.02 34.11
CA LYS A 613 -4.12 8.83 35.37
C LYS A 613 -4.42 10.14 36.07
N GLU A 614 -3.59 11.15 35.84
CA GLU A 614 -3.69 12.46 36.48
C GLU A 614 -4.73 13.36 35.79
N ASP A 615 -5.09 13.05 34.55
CA ASP A 615 -5.93 13.87 33.68
C ASP A 615 -7.39 13.96 34.18
N ILE A 616 -7.97 15.17 34.13
CA ILE A 616 -9.41 15.41 34.14
C ILE A 616 -9.94 15.38 32.71
N VAL A 617 -10.90 14.47 32.46
CA VAL A 617 -11.37 14.13 31.12
C VAL A 617 -12.83 14.55 30.95
N VAL A 618 -13.14 15.38 29.96
CA VAL A 618 -14.51 15.66 29.52
C VAL A 618 -14.81 14.88 28.23
N ILE A 619 -16.00 14.29 28.12
CA ILE A 619 -16.42 13.51 26.94
C ILE A 619 -17.78 14.02 26.48
N SER A 620 -17.86 14.60 25.27
CA SER A 620 -19.15 14.97 24.66
C SER A 620 -19.79 13.76 23.97
N GLY A 621 -21.13 13.72 23.93
CA GLY A 621 -21.86 12.55 23.43
C GLY A 621 -21.59 11.27 24.24
N ALA A 622 -21.35 11.41 25.56
CA ALA A 622 -20.88 10.34 26.43
C ALA A 622 -21.79 9.10 26.48
N ALA A 623 -23.09 9.27 26.21
CA ALA A 623 -24.06 8.18 26.13
C ALA A 623 -24.18 7.52 24.74
N GLY A 624 -23.35 7.91 23.76
CA GLY A 624 -23.29 7.30 22.43
C GLY A 624 -22.27 6.16 22.32
N ALA A 625 -22.18 5.54 21.15
CA ALA A 625 -21.32 4.39 20.88
C ALA A 625 -19.83 4.61 21.24
N THR A 626 -19.23 5.70 20.75
CA THR A 626 -17.83 6.05 21.04
C THR A 626 -17.69 6.61 22.47
N GLY A 627 -18.60 7.50 22.88
CA GLY A 627 -18.55 8.18 24.18
C GLY A 627 -18.61 7.22 25.37
N SER A 628 -19.48 6.21 25.31
CA SER A 628 -19.62 5.20 26.37
C SER A 628 -18.36 4.35 26.52
N MET A 629 -17.72 3.99 25.41
CA MET A 629 -16.42 3.33 25.42
C MET A 629 -15.32 4.27 25.96
N CYS A 630 -15.34 5.56 25.62
CA CYS A 630 -14.38 6.52 26.16
C CYS A 630 -14.46 6.63 27.70
N VAL A 631 -15.67 6.69 28.26
CA VAL A 631 -15.90 6.75 29.72
C VAL A 631 -15.29 5.52 30.40
N GLN A 632 -15.58 4.33 29.86
CA GLN A 632 -15.08 3.07 30.41
C GLN A 632 -13.56 2.92 30.26
N ILE A 633 -12.98 3.33 29.13
CA ILE A 633 -11.52 3.28 28.91
C ILE A 633 -10.80 4.26 29.85
N ALA A 634 -11.26 5.51 29.94
CA ALA A 634 -10.69 6.50 30.84
C ALA A 634 -10.76 6.04 32.31
N ARG A 635 -11.91 5.52 32.75
CA ARG A 635 -12.06 5.12 34.16
C ARG A 635 -11.47 3.75 34.50
N LYS A 636 -11.69 2.72 33.68
CA LYS A 636 -11.46 1.31 34.03
C LYS A 636 -10.14 0.75 33.46
N LEU A 637 -9.66 1.28 32.34
CA LEU A 637 -8.36 0.89 31.76
C LEU A 637 -7.22 1.81 32.22
N VAL A 638 -7.41 3.11 32.08
CA VAL A 638 -6.39 4.12 32.42
C VAL A 638 -6.41 4.40 33.91
N GLY A 639 -7.60 4.69 34.46
CA GLY A 639 -7.77 5.10 35.86
C GLY A 639 -7.59 6.61 36.04
N CYS A 640 -8.20 7.42 35.17
CA CYS A 640 -8.14 8.87 35.23
C CYS A 640 -8.73 9.43 36.54
N LYS A 641 -8.12 10.52 37.01
CA LYS A 641 -8.47 11.28 38.22
C LYS A 641 -9.95 11.59 38.26
N ARG A 642 -10.48 12.09 37.14
CA ARG A 642 -11.90 12.45 37.00
C ARG A 642 -12.38 12.29 35.56
N VAL A 643 -13.59 11.77 35.39
CA VAL A 643 -14.28 11.62 34.09
C VAL A 643 -15.64 12.32 34.16
N ILE A 644 -15.83 13.33 33.31
CA ILE A 644 -17.05 14.13 33.20
C ILE A 644 -17.73 13.81 31.86
N GLY A 645 -18.95 13.28 31.91
CA GLY A 645 -19.77 13.03 30.73
C GLY A 645 -20.65 14.22 30.35
N ILE A 646 -20.97 14.35 29.07
CA ILE A 646 -22.04 15.23 28.58
C ILE A 646 -22.99 14.41 27.71
N ALA A 647 -24.28 14.41 28.05
CA ALA A 647 -25.34 13.64 27.38
C ALA A 647 -26.64 14.46 27.22
N GLY A 648 -27.60 13.95 26.44
CA GLY A 648 -28.80 14.71 26.04
C GLY A 648 -30.09 14.42 26.81
N SER A 649 -30.01 13.70 27.95
CA SER A 649 -31.13 13.48 28.87
C SER A 649 -30.62 12.96 30.22
N ASP A 650 -31.37 13.18 31.30
CA ASP A 650 -30.98 12.75 32.65
C ASP A 650 -30.89 11.22 32.79
N SER A 651 -31.71 10.49 32.04
CA SER A 651 -31.64 9.02 31.95
C SER A 651 -30.29 8.54 31.38
N LYS A 652 -29.80 9.24 30.35
CA LYS A 652 -28.48 8.98 29.75
C LYS A 652 -27.35 9.40 30.67
N CYS A 653 -27.49 10.49 31.42
CA CYS A 653 -26.51 10.90 32.43
C CYS A 653 -26.32 9.82 33.50
N LYS A 654 -27.41 9.33 34.09
CA LYS A 654 -27.38 8.25 35.08
C LYS A 654 -26.77 6.96 34.54
N TRP A 655 -27.00 6.63 33.27
CA TRP A 655 -26.37 5.46 32.63
C TRP A 655 -24.86 5.67 32.43
N VAL A 656 -24.42 6.86 31.99
CA VAL A 656 -23.00 7.21 31.86
C VAL A 656 -22.27 7.18 33.21
N GLU A 657 -22.93 7.57 34.29
CA GLU A 657 -22.43 7.42 35.66
C GLU A 657 -22.31 5.94 36.07
N LYS A 658 -23.29 5.07 35.73
CA LYS A 658 -23.17 3.60 35.91
C LYS A 658 -21.93 3.03 35.21
N LEU A 659 -21.58 3.52 34.01
CA LEU A 659 -20.36 3.12 33.29
C LEU A 659 -19.06 3.55 33.99
N GLY A 660 -19.12 4.57 34.85
CA GLY A 660 -18.00 5.03 35.67
C GLY A 660 -17.55 6.48 35.44
N ALA A 661 -18.37 7.32 34.80
CA ALA A 661 -18.16 8.77 34.92
C ALA A 661 -18.39 9.22 36.37
N ASP A 662 -17.61 10.17 36.86
CA ASP A 662 -17.77 10.73 38.21
C ASP A 662 -18.96 11.70 38.29
N VAL A 663 -19.34 12.30 37.16
CA VAL A 663 -20.57 13.09 36.96
C VAL A 663 -20.92 13.12 35.47
N CYS A 664 -22.21 13.14 35.11
CA CYS A 664 -22.64 13.39 33.74
C CYS A 664 -23.68 14.51 33.65
N LEU A 665 -23.44 15.50 32.79
CA LEU A 665 -24.26 16.69 32.65
C LEU A 665 -25.20 16.61 31.44
N ASN A 666 -26.45 17.03 31.62
CA ASN A 666 -27.45 17.07 30.56
C ASN A 666 -27.35 18.40 29.78
N TYR A 667 -26.85 18.36 28.54
CA TYR A 667 -26.65 19.59 27.74
C TYR A 667 -27.96 20.28 27.32
N LYS A 668 -29.11 19.60 27.43
CA LYS A 668 -30.43 20.18 27.16
C LYS A 668 -31.04 20.88 28.39
N SER A 669 -30.38 20.84 29.56
CA SER A 669 -30.80 21.62 30.72
C SER A 669 -30.52 23.11 30.51
N SER A 670 -31.43 23.98 30.97
CA SER A 670 -31.20 25.43 31.01
C SER A 670 -30.03 25.82 31.92
N SER A 671 -29.73 25.01 32.94
CA SER A 671 -28.60 25.20 33.87
C SER A 671 -27.25 24.71 33.33
N PHE A 672 -27.20 24.02 32.18
CA PHE A 672 -26.03 23.25 31.74
C PHE A 672 -24.71 24.03 31.74
N ALA A 673 -24.72 25.28 31.25
CA ALA A 673 -23.51 26.09 31.18
C ALA A 673 -22.99 26.52 32.56
N GLU A 674 -23.88 26.68 33.54
CA GLU A 674 -23.54 27.00 34.93
C GLU A 674 -23.02 25.75 35.65
N ASP A 675 -23.71 24.63 35.50
CA ASP A 675 -23.29 23.33 36.05
C ASP A 675 -21.93 22.90 35.49
N PHE A 676 -21.72 23.00 34.17
CA PHE A 676 -20.43 22.67 33.55
C PHE A 676 -19.29 23.56 34.04
N ARG A 677 -19.53 24.88 34.21
CA ARG A 677 -18.54 25.78 34.82
C ARG A 677 -18.26 25.38 36.27
N LYS A 678 -19.29 25.12 37.07
CA LYS A 678 -19.18 24.70 38.48
C LYS A 678 -18.33 23.44 38.61
N GLU A 679 -18.64 22.40 37.83
CA GLU A 679 -17.89 21.14 37.86
C GLU A 679 -16.44 21.26 37.37
N THR A 680 -16.11 22.31 36.61
CA THR A 680 -14.76 22.59 36.07
C THR A 680 -14.11 23.84 36.68
N THR A 681 -14.55 24.31 37.86
CA THR A 681 -14.01 25.52 38.52
C THR A 681 -12.93 25.21 39.56
N GLY A 682 -11.87 26.03 39.52
CA GLY A 682 -10.67 25.88 40.34
C GLY A 682 -9.48 25.44 39.47
N PRO A 683 -8.24 25.92 39.75
CA PRO A 683 -7.03 25.47 39.08
C PRO A 683 -6.85 23.94 39.04
N GLU A 684 -7.41 23.25 40.03
CA GLU A 684 -7.37 21.80 40.22
C GLU A 684 -8.46 21.01 39.47
N ASN A 685 -9.45 21.69 38.86
CA ASN A 685 -10.61 21.11 38.17
C ASN A 685 -10.74 21.49 36.68
N PHE A 686 -9.79 22.26 36.14
CA PHE A 686 -9.73 22.52 34.69
C PHE A 686 -9.53 21.22 33.88
N VAL A 687 -9.96 21.25 32.62
CA VAL A 687 -10.04 20.06 31.76
C VAL A 687 -8.70 19.78 31.06
N ASP A 688 -8.03 18.69 31.43
CA ASP A 688 -6.76 18.28 30.80
C ASP A 688 -6.97 17.63 29.43
N VAL A 689 -8.08 16.90 29.27
CA VAL A 689 -8.42 16.17 28.06
C VAL A 689 -9.89 16.38 27.71
N TYR A 690 -10.17 16.80 26.47
CA TYR A 690 -11.52 16.79 25.91
C TYR A 690 -11.61 15.80 24.75
N PHE A 691 -12.55 14.85 24.83
CA PHE A 691 -12.89 13.98 23.71
C PHE A 691 -14.15 14.52 23.05
N ASP A 692 -13.99 15.14 21.88
CA ASP A 692 -15.06 15.85 21.19
C ASP A 692 -15.73 15.00 20.11
N ASN A 693 -16.98 14.63 20.36
CA ASN A 693 -17.87 14.00 19.37
C ASN A 693 -18.89 14.98 18.77
N VAL A 694 -18.97 16.22 19.27
CA VAL A 694 -20.12 17.11 19.05
C VAL A 694 -19.77 18.43 18.37
N GLY A 695 -18.64 19.06 18.71
CA GLY A 695 -18.28 20.38 18.21
C GLY A 695 -19.23 21.49 18.68
N GLY A 696 -19.33 22.56 17.87
CA GLY A 696 -20.26 23.67 18.08
C GLY A 696 -20.12 24.37 19.44
N GLU A 697 -21.25 24.77 20.03
CA GLU A 697 -21.30 25.52 21.30
C GLU A 697 -20.72 24.76 22.49
N ILE A 698 -20.76 23.43 22.48
CA ILE A 698 -20.16 22.61 23.55
C ILE A 698 -18.63 22.69 23.48
N LEU A 699 -18.04 22.57 22.29
CA LEU A 699 -16.61 22.79 22.12
C LEU A 699 -16.22 24.22 22.51
N ASP A 700 -16.98 25.22 22.06
CA ASP A 700 -16.73 26.64 22.37
C ASP A 700 -16.77 26.94 23.88
N LEU A 701 -17.70 26.32 24.62
CA LEU A 701 -17.77 26.39 26.08
C LEU A 701 -16.59 25.66 26.74
N VAL A 702 -16.25 24.44 26.28
CA VAL A 702 -15.16 23.63 26.86
C VAL A 702 -13.81 24.34 26.71
N LEU A 703 -13.55 25.04 25.61
CA LEU A 703 -12.32 25.83 25.41
C LEU A 703 -12.02 26.77 26.59
N THR A 704 -13.04 27.46 27.13
CA THR A 704 -12.90 28.37 28.28
C THR A 704 -12.54 27.68 29.60
N ARG A 705 -12.61 26.34 29.64
CA ARG A 705 -12.41 25.50 30.84
C ARG A 705 -11.22 24.55 30.70
N MET A 706 -10.47 24.60 29.60
CA MET A 706 -9.31 23.74 29.39
C MET A 706 -8.14 24.13 30.29
N ALA A 707 -7.42 23.12 30.80
CA ALA A 707 -6.17 23.31 31.52
C ALA A 707 -5.05 23.79 30.58
N ARG A 708 -4.00 24.36 31.14
CA ARG A 708 -2.81 24.77 30.37
C ARG A 708 -2.15 23.52 29.77
N TYR A 709 -1.86 23.54 28.47
CA TYR A 709 -1.43 22.36 27.69
C TYR A 709 -2.48 21.24 27.59
N GLY A 710 -3.76 21.57 27.78
CA GLY A 710 -4.88 20.66 27.56
C GLY A 710 -4.95 20.14 26.12
N ARG A 711 -5.48 18.93 25.97
CA ARG A 711 -5.44 18.15 24.71
C ARG A 711 -6.86 17.80 24.27
N ILE A 712 -7.19 18.04 23.01
CA ILE A 712 -8.52 17.79 22.44
C ILE A 712 -8.41 16.76 21.32
N ALA A 713 -9.07 15.61 21.51
CA ALA A 713 -9.33 14.64 20.44
C ALA A 713 -10.57 15.10 19.69
N SER A 714 -10.40 15.66 18.49
CA SER A 714 -11.52 15.99 17.61
C SER A 714 -11.92 14.71 16.86
N CYS A 715 -12.94 14.03 17.38
CA CYS A 715 -13.45 12.76 16.86
C CYS A 715 -14.64 12.96 15.91
N GLY A 716 -15.48 13.96 16.17
CA GLY A 716 -16.67 14.26 15.38
C GLY A 716 -17.28 15.61 15.75
N ALA A 717 -18.17 16.10 14.90
CA ALA A 717 -18.83 17.39 15.06
C ALA A 717 -20.34 17.28 14.76
N ILE A 718 -21.02 16.30 15.36
CA ILE A 718 -22.38 15.89 14.96
C ILE A 718 -23.41 17.02 15.02
N ALA A 719 -23.23 18.03 15.89
CA ALA A 719 -24.11 19.20 15.97
C ALA A 719 -24.23 19.98 14.66
N ASN A 720 -23.19 19.95 13.82
CA ASN A 720 -23.13 20.68 12.55
C ASN A 720 -23.33 19.77 11.31
N TYR A 721 -23.55 18.46 11.47
CA TYR A 721 -23.61 17.53 10.32
C TYR A 721 -24.82 17.72 9.39
N ASN A 722 -25.89 18.36 9.88
CA ASN A 722 -27.09 18.69 9.10
C ASN A 722 -27.28 20.21 8.93
N THR A 723 -26.22 20.99 9.17
CA THR A 723 -26.24 22.45 9.15
C THR A 723 -25.42 22.94 7.97
N THR A 724 -25.97 23.86 7.18
CA THR A 724 -25.26 24.47 6.05
C THR A 724 -24.12 25.37 6.53
N SER A 725 -23.09 25.57 5.70
CA SER A 725 -21.84 26.23 6.06
C SER A 725 -22.01 27.69 6.53
N ASP A 726 -23.03 28.38 6.03
CA ASP A 726 -23.49 29.73 6.43
C ASP A 726 -24.15 29.78 7.83
N LYS A 727 -24.65 28.64 8.33
CA LYS A 727 -25.38 28.53 9.61
C LYS A 727 -24.59 27.79 10.69
N ALA A 728 -23.43 27.24 10.35
CA ALA A 728 -22.61 26.50 11.29
C ALA A 728 -22.05 27.42 12.39
N THR A 729 -22.21 27.04 13.66
CA THR A 729 -21.72 27.86 14.79
C THR A 729 -20.20 27.98 14.77
N GLY A 730 -19.69 29.19 14.56
CA GLY A 730 -18.27 29.52 14.70
C GLY A 730 -17.79 29.51 16.15
N LEU A 731 -16.52 29.15 16.36
CA LEU A 731 -15.87 29.17 17.67
C LEU A 731 -15.51 30.61 18.06
N LYS A 732 -16.09 31.11 19.15
CA LYS A 732 -15.87 32.46 19.68
C LYS A 732 -14.62 32.51 20.55
N ASN A 733 -14.39 31.44 21.33
CA ASN A 733 -13.31 31.35 22.32
C ASN A 733 -12.01 30.77 21.74
N TRP A 734 -11.77 30.94 20.43
CA TRP A 734 -10.57 30.41 19.76
C TRP A 734 -9.25 30.95 20.36
N PHE A 735 -9.27 32.15 20.96
CA PHE A 735 -8.11 32.72 21.64
C PHE A 735 -7.62 31.82 22.80
N GLU A 736 -8.48 31.02 23.42
CA GLU A 736 -8.08 30.05 24.45
C GLU A 736 -7.10 28.99 23.93
N VAL A 737 -7.12 28.66 22.64
CA VAL A 737 -6.12 27.76 22.04
C VAL A 737 -4.71 28.34 22.19
N ILE A 738 -4.57 29.65 22.00
CA ILE A 738 -3.31 30.40 22.16
C ILE A 738 -3.04 30.65 23.65
N GLN A 739 -4.02 31.22 24.36
CA GLN A 739 -3.91 31.62 25.77
C GLN A 739 -3.68 30.42 26.70
N MET A 740 -4.13 29.22 26.34
CA MET A 740 -3.92 27.98 27.10
C MET A 740 -2.87 27.03 26.50
N ARG A 741 -2.41 27.29 25.26
CA ARG A 741 -1.48 26.45 24.47
C ARG A 741 -2.03 25.03 24.28
N LEU A 742 -3.28 24.97 23.82
CA LEU A 742 -4.02 23.72 23.65
C LEU A 742 -3.54 22.97 22.41
N GLN A 743 -3.52 21.64 22.49
CA GLN A 743 -3.35 20.78 21.32
C GLN A 743 -4.71 20.28 20.87
N ILE A 744 -5.20 20.75 19.71
CA ILE A 744 -6.40 20.20 19.05
C ILE A 744 -5.95 19.29 17.91
N LYS A 745 -6.32 18.01 17.96
CA LYS A 745 -5.92 17.00 16.96
C LYS A 745 -7.13 16.21 16.48
N GLY A 746 -7.46 16.37 15.20
CA GLY A 746 -8.37 15.47 14.48
C GLY A 746 -7.69 14.13 14.18
N PHE A 747 -8.48 13.06 14.07
CA PHE A 747 -7.97 11.73 13.72
C PHE A 747 -9.03 10.89 13.00
N ILE A 748 -8.60 9.95 12.16
CA ILE A 748 -9.47 8.95 11.54
C ILE A 748 -9.03 7.57 12.04
N VAL A 749 -9.98 6.79 12.58
CA VAL A 749 -9.69 5.47 13.18
C VAL A 749 -9.09 4.45 12.20
N LEU A 750 -9.29 4.67 10.89
CA LEU A 750 -8.74 3.83 9.82
C LEU A 750 -7.20 3.90 9.75
N ASP A 751 -6.60 5.01 10.20
CA ASP A 751 -5.14 5.18 10.24
C ASP A 751 -4.46 4.17 11.19
N TYR A 752 -5.23 3.62 12.14
CA TYR A 752 -4.77 2.72 13.21
C TYR A 752 -5.08 1.23 12.93
N ILE A 753 -5.60 0.86 11.75
CA ILE A 753 -6.06 -0.52 11.44
C ILE A 753 -5.03 -1.60 11.79
N LYS A 754 -3.73 -1.32 11.63
CA LYS A 754 -2.63 -2.26 11.95
C LYS A 754 -2.61 -2.68 13.43
N ASP A 755 -3.05 -1.80 14.32
CA ASP A 755 -3.03 -2.01 15.78
C ASP A 755 -4.40 -2.44 16.33
N TRP A 756 -5.45 -2.51 15.51
CA TRP A 756 -6.79 -2.96 15.94
C TRP A 756 -6.75 -4.31 16.67
N PRO A 757 -6.05 -5.37 16.19
CA PRO A 757 -6.03 -6.65 16.91
C PRO A 757 -5.50 -6.56 18.35
N LYS A 758 -4.54 -5.66 18.59
CA LYS A 758 -3.98 -5.39 19.94
C LYS A 758 -5.03 -4.68 20.81
N ALA A 759 -5.68 -3.64 20.29
CA ALA A 759 -6.74 -2.91 21.00
C ALA A 759 -7.96 -3.80 21.30
N THR A 760 -8.44 -4.58 20.32
CA THR A 760 -9.52 -5.55 20.50
C THR A 760 -9.20 -6.58 21.59
N ASN A 761 -7.96 -7.07 21.67
CA ASN A 761 -7.56 -8.01 22.73
C ASN A 761 -7.57 -7.37 24.13
N ILE A 762 -7.18 -6.10 24.25
CA ILE A 762 -7.28 -5.35 25.51
C ILE A 762 -8.75 -5.21 25.94
N LEU A 763 -9.64 -4.82 25.03
CA LEU A 763 -11.08 -4.69 25.33
C LEU A 763 -11.74 -6.04 25.66
N LYS A 764 -11.37 -7.12 24.96
CA LYS A 764 -11.80 -8.49 25.28
C LYS A 764 -11.34 -8.94 26.67
N ASN A 765 -10.15 -8.52 27.11
CA ASN A 765 -9.68 -8.80 28.47
C ASN A 765 -10.41 -7.94 29.52
N MET A 766 -10.68 -6.66 29.25
CA MET A 766 -11.53 -5.85 30.13
C MET A 766 -12.92 -6.46 30.33
N LEU A 767 -13.54 -7.02 29.28
CA LEU A 767 -14.81 -7.73 29.41
C LEU A 767 -14.69 -8.98 30.29
N LYS A 768 -13.66 -9.81 30.09
CA LYS A 768 -13.40 -11.00 30.93
C LYS A 768 -13.13 -10.64 32.39
N GLU A 769 -12.53 -9.49 32.65
CA GLU A 769 -12.25 -8.98 33.99
C GLU A 769 -13.45 -8.27 34.66
N GLY A 770 -14.61 -8.21 33.99
CA GLY A 770 -15.78 -7.47 34.49
C GLY A 770 -15.58 -5.94 34.54
N LYS A 771 -14.58 -5.43 33.82
CA LYS A 771 -14.24 -4.00 33.73
C LYS A 771 -14.89 -3.28 32.55
N LEU A 772 -15.49 -4.03 31.63
CA LEU A 772 -16.26 -3.50 30.50
C LEU A 772 -17.73 -3.92 30.64
N GLU A 773 -18.59 -2.95 30.92
CA GLU A 773 -20.03 -3.05 30.85
C GLU A 773 -20.49 -2.96 29.39
N ILE A 774 -21.35 -3.89 28.99
CA ILE A 774 -21.93 -4.00 27.65
C ILE A 774 -23.46 -3.91 27.69
N GLU A 775 -24.09 -4.06 28.86
CA GLU A 775 -25.53 -3.95 29.02
C GLU A 775 -26.00 -2.50 28.79
N GLY A 776 -26.94 -2.33 27.86
CA GLY A 776 -27.38 -1.01 27.38
C GLY A 776 -26.36 -0.27 26.51
N GLY A 777 -25.22 -0.89 26.19
CA GLY A 777 -24.21 -0.37 25.26
C GLY A 777 -24.63 -0.45 23.78
N GLU A 778 -25.67 -1.22 23.48
CA GLU A 778 -26.28 -1.37 22.15
C GLU A 778 -27.77 -0.99 22.22
N HIS A 779 -28.23 -0.25 21.21
CA HIS A 779 -29.64 0.03 20.95
C HIS A 779 -29.97 -0.65 19.62
N ILE A 780 -30.41 -1.90 19.71
CA ILE A 780 -30.81 -2.71 18.57
C ILE A 780 -32.29 -2.39 18.29
N VAL A 781 -32.57 -1.90 17.08
CA VAL A 781 -33.93 -1.63 16.60
C VAL A 781 -34.27 -2.69 15.56
N GLU A 782 -35.34 -3.46 15.79
CA GLU A 782 -35.93 -4.28 14.75
C GLU A 782 -36.59 -3.37 13.71
N THR A 783 -36.15 -3.49 12.46
CA THR A 783 -36.42 -2.54 11.39
C THR A 783 -36.83 -3.32 10.14
N LYS A 784 -37.97 -2.95 9.54
CA LYS A 784 -38.33 -3.42 8.19
C LYS A 784 -37.37 -2.80 7.17
N PHE A 785 -37.14 -3.45 6.02
CA PHE A 785 -36.17 -2.95 5.05
C PHE A 785 -36.48 -1.52 4.55
N GLU A 786 -37.75 -1.14 4.53
CA GLU A 786 -38.27 0.17 4.17
C GLU A 786 -38.00 1.23 5.26
N ASP A 787 -37.90 0.85 6.52
CA ASP A 787 -37.67 1.77 7.66
C ASP A 787 -36.18 2.05 7.93
N ILE A 788 -35.23 1.50 7.15
CA ILE A 788 -33.78 1.70 7.36
C ILE A 788 -33.39 3.19 7.45
N PRO A 789 -33.80 4.09 6.53
CA PRO A 789 -33.43 5.51 6.62
C PRO A 789 -34.00 6.18 7.88
N LYS A 790 -35.21 5.81 8.29
CA LYS A 790 -35.90 6.31 9.47
C LYS A 790 -35.17 5.89 10.76
N THR A 791 -34.78 4.61 10.88
CA THR A 791 -33.95 4.16 12.00
C THR A 791 -32.60 4.88 12.01
N TRP A 792 -31.94 5.07 10.86
CA TRP A 792 -30.68 5.82 10.80
C TRP A 792 -30.79 7.28 11.28
N LEU A 793 -31.92 7.95 10.99
CA LEU A 793 -32.15 9.35 11.41
C LEU A 793 -32.22 9.55 12.94
N MET A 794 -32.48 8.49 13.73
CA MET A 794 -32.44 8.50 15.21
C MET A 794 -31.08 8.94 15.79
N LEU A 795 -30.01 8.93 14.98
CA LEU A 795 -28.71 9.46 15.37
C LEU A 795 -28.71 10.98 15.59
N PHE A 796 -29.59 11.72 14.90
CA PHE A 796 -29.53 13.18 14.84
C PHE A 796 -30.52 13.89 15.78
N ASP A 797 -31.64 13.26 16.12
CA ASP A 797 -32.50 13.69 17.24
C ASP A 797 -31.91 13.28 18.61
N GLY A 798 -31.00 12.30 18.61
CA GLY A 798 -30.37 11.75 19.78
C GLY A 798 -31.31 10.88 20.60
N SER A 799 -32.21 10.12 19.96
CA SER A 799 -33.10 9.15 20.60
C SER A 799 -32.38 7.85 21.00
N ASN A 800 -31.31 7.44 20.29
CA ASN A 800 -30.54 6.24 20.61
C ASN A 800 -29.71 6.36 21.91
N GLN A 801 -29.43 5.25 22.60
CA GLN A 801 -28.50 5.17 23.74
C GLN A 801 -27.49 4.06 23.46
N GLY A 802 -26.19 4.32 23.60
CA GLY A 802 -25.17 3.39 23.11
C GLY A 802 -25.13 3.32 21.57
N LYS A 803 -24.66 2.20 21.04
CA LYS A 803 -24.51 1.96 19.59
C LYS A 803 -25.85 1.60 18.95
N LEU A 804 -26.33 2.47 18.06
CA LEU A 804 -27.50 2.20 17.25
C LEU A 804 -27.19 1.13 16.20
N ILE A 805 -27.98 0.06 16.19
CA ILE A 805 -27.88 -1.07 15.27
C ILE A 805 -29.27 -1.35 14.71
N THR A 806 -29.37 -1.43 13.39
CA THR A 806 -30.59 -1.90 12.71
C THR A 806 -30.52 -3.43 12.63
N ALA A 807 -31.46 -4.14 13.25
CA ALA A 807 -31.69 -5.56 13.01
C ALA A 807 -32.75 -5.69 11.91
N LEU A 808 -32.39 -6.31 10.79
CA LEU A 808 -33.29 -6.44 9.65
C LEU A 808 -34.26 -7.61 9.89
N ASN A 809 -35.55 -7.30 10.04
CA ASN A 809 -36.59 -8.32 10.00
C ASN A 809 -37.11 -8.48 8.56
N PHE A 810 -37.09 -9.72 8.05
CA PHE A 810 -37.56 -10.08 6.70
C PHE A 810 -38.98 -10.69 6.71
N GLU A 811 -39.67 -10.68 7.86
CA GLU A 811 -41.08 -11.07 8.01
C GLU A 811 -42.04 -10.06 7.36
N ASP A 812 -42.14 -10.13 6.03
CA ASP A 812 -43.34 -9.74 5.25
C ASP A 812 -43.29 -10.21 3.78
N SER A 813 -42.15 -10.73 3.30
CA SER A 813 -42.10 -11.44 2.02
C SER A 813 -42.81 -12.79 2.12
N LYS A 814 -44.09 -12.84 1.75
CA LYS A 814 -44.84 -14.10 1.58
C LYS A 814 -44.03 -15.01 0.65
N ALA A 815 -43.59 -16.15 1.17
CA ALA A 815 -42.95 -17.19 0.38
C ALA A 815 -43.87 -17.59 -0.78
N GLN A 816 -43.48 -17.27 -2.01
CA GLN A 816 -43.91 -18.04 -3.16
C GLN A 816 -43.06 -19.32 -3.17
N PRO A 817 -43.64 -20.51 -2.90
CA PRO A 817 -42.91 -21.74 -3.18
C PRO A 817 -42.67 -21.80 -4.70
N VAL A 818 -41.43 -22.05 -5.10
CA VAL A 818 -41.13 -22.35 -6.50
C VAL A 818 -41.77 -23.71 -6.82
N VAL A 819 -42.94 -23.66 -7.44
CA VAL A 819 -43.66 -24.85 -7.91
C VAL A 819 -42.98 -25.35 -9.19
N PRO A 820 -42.49 -26.61 -9.23
CA PRO A 820 -42.04 -27.21 -10.47
C PRO A 820 -43.24 -27.41 -11.41
N LEU A 821 -43.19 -26.81 -12.60
CA LEU A 821 -44.13 -27.06 -13.68
C LEU A 821 -43.90 -28.46 -14.27
N ASN A 822 -44.60 -29.47 -13.74
CA ASN A 822 -44.70 -30.77 -14.39
C ASN A 822 -45.65 -30.68 -15.59
N HIS A 823 -45.13 -30.91 -16.79
CA HIS A 823 -45.94 -31.38 -17.92
C HIS A 823 -46.05 -32.92 -17.89
N PRO A 824 -47.12 -33.49 -18.47
CA PRO A 824 -47.54 -34.86 -18.16
C PRO A 824 -46.87 -35.89 -19.08
N GLU A 825 -46.68 -37.13 -18.58
CA GLU A 825 -47.30 -38.28 -19.25
C GLU A 825 -47.33 -39.57 -18.42
N ARG A 826 -48.08 -40.55 -18.94
CA ARG A 826 -48.57 -41.76 -18.28
C ARG A 826 -47.50 -42.86 -18.20
N SER A 827 -47.48 -43.62 -17.10
CA SER A 827 -47.71 -45.08 -17.21
C SER A 827 -48.24 -45.69 -15.91
N THR A 828 -49.04 -46.74 -16.06
CA THR A 828 -49.86 -47.37 -15.01
C THR A 828 -49.17 -48.55 -14.31
N SER A 829 -49.37 -48.68 -13.00
CA SER A 829 -49.71 -50.00 -12.42
C SER A 829 -50.51 -49.86 -11.11
N THR A 830 -51.54 -50.68 -10.96
CA THR A 830 -52.57 -50.65 -9.90
C THR A 830 -52.27 -51.65 -8.77
N TYR A 831 -52.61 -51.32 -7.51
CA TYR A 831 -53.71 -51.99 -6.76
C TYR A 831 -53.98 -51.41 -5.34
N THR A 832 -55.27 -51.19 -5.04
CA THR A 832 -56.01 -51.18 -3.74
C THR A 832 -55.28 -50.87 -2.41
N MET A 833 -55.60 -49.79 -1.69
CA MET A 833 -56.73 -49.61 -0.74
C MET A 833 -56.74 -50.49 0.54
N SER A 834 -56.61 -49.87 1.73
CA SER A 834 -57.75 -49.65 2.65
C SER A 834 -57.43 -48.81 3.91
N THR A 835 -58.20 -47.74 4.14
CA THR A 835 -58.80 -47.28 5.42
C THR A 835 -58.03 -47.12 6.76
N SER A 836 -58.38 -46.01 7.45
CA SER A 836 -58.79 -45.96 8.88
C SER A 836 -57.80 -45.60 10.02
N ARG A 837 -57.99 -44.38 10.54
CA ARG A 837 -58.07 -43.96 11.98
C ARG A 837 -56.82 -43.92 12.90
N ASN A 838 -56.65 -42.74 13.50
CA ASN A 838 -56.16 -42.42 14.87
C ASN A 838 -54.98 -43.21 15.49
N PRO A 839 -53.81 -42.56 15.67
CA PRO A 839 -52.78 -43.06 16.58
C PRO A 839 -53.07 -42.68 18.04
N ARG A 840 -53.55 -43.64 18.83
CA ARG A 840 -53.43 -43.64 20.31
C ARG A 840 -53.10 -45.05 20.80
N GLN A 841 -51.83 -45.47 20.66
CA GLN A 841 -51.07 -46.31 21.61
C GLN A 841 -49.72 -46.77 21.03
N SER A 842 -48.68 -45.95 21.22
CA SER A 842 -47.28 -46.41 21.40
C SER A 842 -46.40 -45.31 22.02
N ALA A 843 -46.98 -44.46 22.88
CA ALA A 843 -46.27 -43.39 23.59
C ALA A 843 -45.52 -43.92 24.82
N ALA A 844 -44.73 -44.98 24.65
CA ALA A 844 -43.92 -45.61 25.69
C ALA A 844 -42.78 -46.47 25.11
N ASP A 845 -41.94 -45.90 24.22
CA ASP A 845 -40.51 -46.23 24.08
C ASP A 845 -39.87 -45.46 22.91
N ALA A 846 -39.23 -44.32 23.20
CA ALA A 846 -38.18 -43.67 22.38
C ALA A 846 -37.80 -42.28 22.93
N ARG A 847 -37.20 -42.19 24.14
CA ARG A 847 -36.43 -41.01 24.56
C ARG A 847 -35.16 -41.44 25.31
N PHE A 848 -34.05 -40.73 25.03
CA PHE A 848 -32.71 -40.82 25.65
C PHE A 848 -31.86 -42.10 25.45
N LYS A 849 -30.75 -41.93 24.69
CA LYS A 849 -29.35 -42.03 25.20
C LYS A 849 -28.28 -41.70 24.13
N PRO A 850 -27.78 -40.46 24.10
CA PRO A 850 -26.36 -40.21 23.82
C PRO A 850 -25.55 -39.88 25.09
N ALA A 851 -26.24 -39.54 26.18
CA ALA A 851 -25.64 -38.98 27.40
C ALA A 851 -24.87 -39.97 28.29
N ARG A 852 -24.88 -41.28 28.01
CA ARG A 852 -24.18 -42.29 28.85
C ARG A 852 -22.78 -42.62 28.35
N GLN A 853 -22.56 -42.70 27.03
CA GLN A 853 -21.23 -42.96 26.44
C GLN A 853 -20.29 -41.75 26.55
N ALA A 854 -20.80 -40.52 26.34
CA ALA A 854 -19.99 -39.31 26.52
C ALA A 854 -19.51 -39.12 27.98
N LYS A 855 -20.33 -39.51 28.97
CA LYS A 855 -19.95 -39.47 30.38
C LYS A 855 -18.91 -40.53 30.75
N THR A 856 -18.97 -41.75 30.23
CA THR A 856 -17.90 -42.74 30.44
C THR A 856 -16.61 -42.31 29.76
N PHE A 857 -16.65 -41.82 28.51
CA PHE A 857 -15.45 -41.37 27.81
C PHE A 857 -14.74 -40.22 28.53
N LYS A 858 -15.49 -39.21 29.01
CA LYS A 858 -14.93 -38.11 29.80
C LYS A 858 -14.38 -38.58 31.16
N ALA A 859 -15.08 -39.48 31.86
CA ALA A 859 -14.58 -40.04 33.12
C ALA A 859 -13.29 -40.85 32.95
N THR A 860 -13.15 -41.60 31.84
CA THR A 860 -11.90 -42.31 31.50
C THR A 860 -10.75 -41.35 31.23
N ILE A 861 -10.99 -40.26 30.49
CA ILE A 861 -9.98 -39.22 30.23
C ILE A 861 -9.56 -38.52 31.52
N ASP A 862 -10.52 -38.06 32.35
CA ASP A 862 -10.25 -37.36 33.61
C ASP A 862 -9.51 -38.28 34.62
N SER A 863 -9.81 -39.58 34.61
CA SER A 863 -9.10 -40.60 35.40
C SER A 863 -7.66 -40.80 34.91
N ASN A 864 -7.46 -40.97 33.60
CA ASN A 864 -6.14 -41.12 33.00
C ASN A 864 -5.26 -39.87 33.21
N PHE A 865 -5.85 -38.67 33.18
CA PHE A 865 -5.15 -37.41 33.43
C PHE A 865 -4.68 -37.30 34.89
N LYS A 866 -5.50 -37.74 35.87
CA LYS A 866 -5.08 -37.86 37.27
C LYS A 866 -3.95 -38.88 37.47
N LEU A 867 -3.99 -40.00 36.74
CA LEU A 867 -2.98 -41.06 36.85
C LEU A 867 -1.62 -40.64 36.28
N LEU A 868 -1.60 -39.77 35.27
CA LEU A 868 -0.39 -39.14 34.73
C LEU A 868 0.23 -38.07 35.67
N GLN A 869 -0.50 -37.60 36.66
CA GLN A 869 -0.04 -36.59 37.63
C GLN A 869 0.56 -37.20 38.93
N ASP A 870 0.53 -38.52 39.11
CA ASP A 870 1.18 -39.21 40.25
C ASP A 870 2.44 -40.00 39.83
N PRO A 871 3.65 -39.49 40.12
CA PRO A 871 4.91 -40.16 39.81
C PRO A 871 5.11 -41.52 40.52
N LYS A 872 4.42 -41.78 41.64
CA LYS A 872 4.49 -43.06 42.36
C LYS A 872 3.61 -44.12 41.72
N ALA A 873 2.42 -43.74 41.24
CA ALA A 873 1.54 -44.64 40.48
C ALA A 873 2.21 -45.12 39.19
N LEU A 874 2.82 -44.20 38.41
CA LEU A 874 3.57 -44.51 37.19
C LEU A 874 4.74 -45.49 37.43
N LYS A 875 5.51 -45.30 38.51
CA LYS A 875 6.59 -46.25 38.89
C LYS A 875 6.09 -47.63 39.33
N LYS A 876 4.85 -47.75 39.79
CA LYS A 876 4.21 -49.02 40.16
C LYS A 876 3.69 -49.76 38.91
N LEU A 877 3.07 -49.03 37.98
CA LEU A 877 2.57 -49.55 36.70
C LEU A 877 3.71 -50.01 35.79
N ALA A 878 4.84 -49.29 35.76
CA ALA A 878 6.03 -49.67 35.01
C ALA A 878 6.73 -50.95 35.52
N LYS A 879 6.29 -51.53 36.66
CA LYS A 879 6.86 -52.75 37.26
C LYS A 879 5.91 -53.96 37.24
N SER A 880 4.64 -53.83 36.85
CA SER A 880 3.73 -54.98 36.76
C SER A 880 3.90 -55.73 35.44
N LYS A 881 4.12 -57.05 35.52
CA LYS A 881 4.12 -57.99 34.37
C LYS A 881 2.72 -58.58 34.12
N ALA A 882 1.70 -57.73 34.01
CA ALA A 882 0.35 -58.15 33.64
C ALA A 882 0.02 -57.55 32.27
N ASP A 883 -0.48 -58.38 31.35
CA ASP A 883 -0.85 -57.93 30.01
C ASP A 883 -2.13 -57.07 30.05
N PRO A 884 -2.29 -56.07 29.17
CA PRO A 884 -3.38 -55.09 29.28
C PRO A 884 -4.61 -55.48 28.47
N GLU A 885 -5.80 -55.11 28.95
CA GLU A 885 -7.04 -55.19 28.17
C GLU A 885 -7.05 -54.22 26.97
N PRO A 886 -7.86 -54.49 25.93
CA PRO A 886 -7.85 -53.71 24.69
C PRO A 886 -8.28 -52.26 24.91
N GLY A 887 -7.45 -51.32 24.44
CA GLY A 887 -7.73 -49.88 24.49
C GLY A 887 -6.69 -49.03 25.25
N ASN A 888 -5.76 -49.66 26.00
CA ASN A 888 -4.69 -48.95 26.72
C ASN A 888 -3.29 -49.08 26.11
N GLU A 889 -3.14 -49.79 25.00
CA GLU A 889 -1.83 -50.09 24.37
C GLU A 889 -1.08 -48.84 23.90
N ASN A 890 -1.78 -47.86 23.31
CA ASN A 890 -1.17 -46.61 22.87
C ASN A 890 -0.60 -45.80 24.04
N LEU A 891 -1.31 -45.74 25.18
CA LEU A 891 -0.87 -45.00 26.36
C LEU A 891 0.35 -45.67 27.02
N LEU A 892 0.33 -47.00 27.15
CA LEU A 892 1.46 -47.79 27.64
C LEU A 892 2.70 -47.69 26.75
N THR A 893 2.51 -47.63 25.43
CA THR A 893 3.60 -47.44 24.46
C THR A 893 4.23 -46.05 24.59
N ILE A 894 3.41 -44.99 24.67
CA ILE A 894 3.88 -43.61 24.89
C ILE A 894 4.66 -43.49 26.22
N ILE A 895 4.14 -44.07 27.31
CA ILE A 895 4.79 -44.05 28.63
C ILE A 895 6.12 -44.83 28.59
N ARG A 896 6.19 -45.99 27.93
CA ARG A 896 7.43 -46.77 27.78
C ARG A 896 8.48 -46.01 26.95
N CYS A 897 8.08 -45.34 25.87
CA CYS A 897 8.97 -44.50 25.06
C CYS A 897 9.51 -43.32 25.88
N GLN A 898 8.67 -42.60 26.64
CA GLN A 898 9.12 -41.48 27.46
C GLN A 898 10.13 -41.93 28.54
N ILE A 899 9.88 -43.05 29.21
CA ILE A 899 10.80 -43.60 30.23
C ILE A 899 12.14 -44.01 29.60
N ALA A 900 12.14 -44.55 28.38
CA ALA A 900 13.38 -44.88 27.66
C ALA A 900 14.19 -43.63 27.29
N ILE A 901 13.51 -42.57 26.82
CA ILE A 901 14.12 -41.27 26.48
C ILE A 901 14.74 -40.62 27.72
N ASP A 902 14.00 -40.56 28.83
CA ASP A 902 14.46 -39.92 30.07
C ASP A 902 15.67 -40.68 30.66
N LYS A 903 15.70 -42.01 30.55
CA LYS A 903 16.84 -42.82 31.00
C LYS A 903 18.09 -42.59 30.14
N TYR A 904 17.94 -42.59 28.81
CA TYR A 904 19.05 -42.34 27.88
C TYR A 904 19.62 -40.91 28.03
N ALA A 905 18.77 -39.92 28.35
CA ALA A 905 19.18 -38.55 28.59
C ALA A 905 19.99 -38.36 29.91
N VAL A 906 19.73 -39.20 30.92
CA VAL A 906 20.51 -39.22 32.17
C VAL A 906 21.86 -39.91 31.97
N ASP A 907 21.88 -41.02 31.21
CA ASP A 907 23.09 -41.81 31.04
C ASP A 907 24.12 -41.14 30.10
N HIS A 908 23.71 -40.36 29.09
CA HIS A 908 24.60 -39.79 28.05
C HIS A 908 24.43 -38.26 27.81
N PRO A 909 24.96 -37.40 28.69
CA PRO A 909 24.66 -35.96 28.68
C PRO A 909 25.36 -35.08 27.62
N PHE A 910 26.22 -35.62 26.73
CA PHE A 910 27.15 -34.80 25.92
C PHE A 910 27.32 -35.16 24.42
N GLN A 911 26.25 -35.53 23.70
CA GLN A 911 26.29 -35.69 22.23
C GLN A 911 25.19 -34.91 21.48
N ARG A 912 25.56 -34.34 20.32
CA ARG A 912 24.76 -33.34 19.56
C ARG A 912 23.87 -33.94 18.47
N ASN A 913 22.56 -33.81 18.66
CA ASN A 913 21.44 -33.64 17.71
C ASN A 913 21.29 -34.44 16.39
N TRP A 914 22.32 -34.92 15.70
CA TRP A 914 22.12 -35.50 14.35
C TRP A 914 21.65 -36.96 14.38
N GLU A 915 22.28 -37.82 15.19
CA GLU A 915 21.85 -39.22 15.36
C GLU A 915 20.45 -39.34 15.99
N LYS A 916 20.03 -38.35 16.79
CA LYS A 916 18.67 -38.26 17.33
C LYS A 916 17.62 -38.21 16.21
N ALA A 917 17.89 -37.54 15.09
CA ALA A 917 16.94 -37.41 13.99
C ALA A 917 16.69 -38.75 13.27
N ASN A 918 17.71 -39.59 13.09
CA ASN A 918 17.58 -40.85 12.38
C ASN A 918 16.83 -41.93 13.20
N VAL A 919 17.04 -41.99 14.52
CA VAL A 919 16.23 -42.85 15.40
C VAL A 919 14.77 -42.37 15.45
N TYR A 920 14.54 -41.05 15.42
CA TYR A 920 13.19 -40.48 15.29
C TYR A 920 12.51 -40.86 13.97
N ALA A 921 13.23 -40.81 12.84
CA ALA A 921 12.69 -41.11 11.52
C ALA A 921 12.24 -42.58 11.40
N ASP A 922 13.05 -43.53 11.89
CA ASP A 922 12.72 -44.95 11.79
C ASP A 922 11.63 -45.40 12.78
N ALA A 923 11.46 -44.71 13.91
CA ALA A 923 10.29 -44.87 14.78
C ALA A 923 9.02 -44.30 14.14
N MET A 924 9.10 -43.14 13.48
CA MET A 924 7.94 -42.48 12.86
C MET A 924 7.42 -43.18 11.60
N LYS A 925 8.25 -43.95 10.89
CA LYS A 925 7.82 -44.80 9.74
C LYS A 925 6.81 -45.90 10.11
N LYS A 926 6.57 -46.17 11.40
CA LYS A 926 5.69 -47.25 11.89
C LYS A 926 4.35 -46.76 12.49
N LEU A 927 4.02 -45.48 12.34
CA LEU A 927 2.79 -44.87 12.89
C LEU A 927 1.84 -44.40 11.78
N ASN A 928 0.53 -44.53 12.04
CA ASN A 928 -0.54 -44.16 11.09
C ASN A 928 -0.68 -42.61 11.04
N PRO A 929 -1.04 -41.97 9.90
CA PRO A 929 -0.94 -40.50 9.74
C PRO A 929 -1.76 -39.66 10.73
N ILE A 930 -2.85 -40.21 11.28
CA ILE A 930 -3.71 -39.53 12.26
C ILE A 930 -2.96 -39.32 13.59
N ASP A 931 -2.19 -40.33 14.04
CA ASP A 931 -1.41 -40.24 15.27
C ASP A 931 -0.20 -39.33 15.11
N MET A 932 0.43 -39.35 13.92
CA MET A 932 1.53 -38.44 13.59
C MET A 932 1.12 -36.97 13.70
N LYS A 933 -0.08 -36.60 13.21
CA LYS A 933 -0.63 -35.24 13.34
C LYS A 933 -0.80 -34.83 14.80
N ASN A 934 -1.35 -35.72 15.64
CA ASN A 934 -1.63 -35.42 17.04
C ASN A 934 -0.34 -35.28 17.88
N VAL A 935 0.66 -36.13 17.62
CA VAL A 935 1.98 -36.03 18.26
C VAL A 935 2.69 -34.72 17.86
N LEU A 936 2.62 -34.33 16.59
CA LEU A 936 3.24 -33.08 16.12
C LEU A 936 2.61 -31.84 16.78
N MET A 937 1.28 -31.79 16.87
CA MET A 937 0.55 -30.69 17.51
C MET A 937 0.89 -30.56 19.01
N ALA A 938 0.93 -31.67 19.75
CA ALA A 938 1.32 -31.65 21.16
C ALA A 938 2.79 -31.22 21.37
N TYR A 939 3.68 -31.51 20.41
CA TYR A 939 5.08 -31.06 20.45
C TYR A 939 5.21 -29.55 20.20
N ILE A 940 4.39 -29.00 19.31
CA ILE A 940 4.34 -27.56 19.00
C ILE A 940 3.84 -26.76 20.22
N GLU A 941 2.75 -27.19 20.86
CA GLU A 941 2.24 -26.54 22.08
C GLU A 941 3.29 -26.55 23.21
N LYS A 942 3.96 -27.68 23.43
CA LYS A 942 4.95 -27.82 24.52
C LYS A 942 6.19 -26.93 24.31
N TYR A 943 6.63 -26.70 23.06
CA TYR A 943 7.74 -25.81 22.76
C TYR A 943 7.37 -24.32 22.75
N GLN A 944 6.12 -23.96 22.40
CA GLN A 944 5.64 -22.58 22.53
C GLN A 944 5.65 -22.10 23.98
N VAL A 945 5.27 -22.96 24.94
CA VAL A 945 5.34 -22.64 26.38
C VAL A 945 6.78 -22.50 26.90
N ALA A 946 7.72 -23.31 26.38
CA ALA A 946 9.13 -23.20 26.76
C ALA A 946 9.81 -21.92 26.24
N LEU A 947 9.45 -21.45 25.03
CA LEU A 947 9.95 -20.20 24.46
C LEU A 947 9.41 -18.96 25.16
N LEU A 948 8.17 -19.00 25.69
CA LEU A 948 7.58 -17.89 26.45
C LEU A 948 8.25 -17.65 27.81
N ASN A 949 8.78 -18.69 28.46
CA ASN A 949 9.42 -18.58 29.78
C ASN A 949 10.91 -18.18 29.73
N LEU A 950 11.52 -18.06 28.56
CA LEU A 950 12.90 -17.56 28.38
C LEU A 950 12.97 -16.04 28.10
N GLY A 951 11.82 -15.37 28.00
CA GLY A 951 11.73 -13.93 27.70
C GLY A 951 11.78 -12.99 28.92
N THR A 952 11.77 -13.49 30.15
CA THR A 952 11.59 -12.68 31.38
C THR A 952 12.75 -12.83 32.37
N ALA A 953 13.94 -12.37 31.97
CA ALA A 953 15.06 -12.13 32.88
C ALA A 953 15.87 -10.89 32.45
N GLN A 954 15.60 -9.73 33.06
CA GLN A 954 16.51 -8.58 33.02
C GLN A 954 17.51 -8.65 34.18
N PRO A 955 18.77 -8.21 33.98
CA PRO A 955 19.80 -8.23 35.02
C PRO A 955 19.63 -7.04 35.98
N HIS A 956 19.50 -7.32 37.28
CA HIS A 956 19.68 -6.31 38.32
C HIS A 956 21.17 -6.05 38.56
N ALA A 957 21.57 -4.78 38.53
CA ALA A 957 22.90 -4.33 38.94
C ALA A 957 22.82 -2.92 39.53
N ASP A 958 22.34 -2.82 40.77
CA ASP A 958 22.63 -1.70 41.66
C ASP A 958 23.34 -2.26 42.89
N ALA A 959 24.43 -1.60 43.30
CA ALA A 959 25.25 -2.01 44.43
C ALA A 959 25.31 -0.89 45.47
N ASN A 960 25.00 -1.22 46.72
CA ASN A 960 25.80 -0.77 47.86
C ASN A 960 25.58 -1.66 49.09
N PRO A 961 26.52 -1.67 50.07
CA PRO A 961 26.74 -2.83 50.93
C PRO A 961 26.21 -2.67 52.36
N SER A 962 25.94 -3.80 53.03
CA SER A 962 26.28 -3.96 54.45
C SER A 962 26.21 -5.42 54.92
N ASP A 963 27.34 -5.87 55.47
CA ASP A 963 27.54 -6.89 56.51
C ASP A 963 26.77 -8.22 56.53
N THR A 964 27.53 -9.31 56.32
CA THR A 964 27.15 -10.67 56.72
C THR A 964 27.59 -10.98 58.15
N SER A 965 26.69 -11.45 59.00
CA SER A 965 27.03 -11.89 60.35
C SER A 965 27.70 -13.28 60.37
N LYS A 966 29.01 -13.26 60.66
CA LYS A 966 29.78 -14.19 61.53
C LYS A 966 29.76 -15.74 61.31
N LYS A 967 30.99 -16.28 61.42
CA LYS A 967 31.42 -17.68 61.73
C LYS A 967 31.47 -18.65 60.53
N SER A 968 32.66 -18.94 59.96
CA SER A 968 33.73 -19.87 60.42
C SER A 968 33.36 -21.36 60.24
N CYS A 969 34.18 -22.32 59.79
CA CYS A 969 35.60 -22.36 59.37
C CYS A 969 35.85 -23.76 58.70
N THR A 970 37.02 -24.24 58.20
CA THR A 970 38.44 -23.83 58.21
C THR A 970 39.21 -24.60 57.11
N ARG A 971 40.31 -24.03 56.55
CA ARG A 971 41.47 -24.78 55.91
C ARG A 971 41.12 -25.53 54.60
N LYS A 972 41.99 -25.94 53.64
CA LYS A 972 43.46 -26.03 53.34
C LYS A 972 44.04 -25.77 51.92
N ARG A 973 44.80 -24.69 51.68
CA ARG A 973 46.07 -24.59 50.86
C ARG A 973 46.26 -25.20 49.42
N LYS A 974 46.95 -24.37 48.60
CA LYS A 974 47.97 -24.64 47.52
C LYS A 974 47.45 -25.11 46.14
N ALA A 975 47.61 -24.32 45.05
CA ALA A 975 48.80 -24.06 44.19
C ALA A 975 48.70 -24.90 42.88
N ASN A 976 49.16 -24.51 41.67
CA ASN A 976 50.06 -23.43 41.23
C ASN A 976 49.76 -22.96 39.77
N ASN A 977 50.51 -21.96 39.29
CA ASN A 977 50.42 -21.20 38.01
C ASN A 977 50.31 -21.93 36.64
N SER A 978 50.00 -21.09 35.62
CA SER A 978 50.31 -21.19 34.16
C SER A 978 49.55 -22.21 33.30
N SER A 979 49.17 -21.94 32.03
CA SER A 979 49.38 -20.76 31.18
C SER A 979 48.39 -20.66 30.00
N SER A 980 47.93 -19.43 29.70
CA SER A 980 47.50 -18.87 28.39
C SER A 980 46.99 -19.79 27.25
N LEU A 981 45.70 -19.62 26.89
CA LEU A 981 45.26 -18.91 25.67
C LEU A 981 43.72 -18.93 25.56
N LEU A 982 43.08 -17.76 25.60
CA LEU A 982 41.63 -17.60 25.47
C LEU A 982 41.28 -16.99 24.12
N VAL A 983 40.50 -17.72 23.32
CA VAL A 983 39.75 -17.21 22.17
C VAL A 983 38.29 -17.57 22.37
N PRO A 984 37.39 -16.61 22.66
CA PRO A 984 35.96 -16.88 22.69
C PRO A 984 35.40 -16.86 21.26
N VAL A 985 34.87 -18.01 20.82
CA VAL A 985 34.07 -18.10 19.60
C VAL A 985 32.73 -17.40 19.83
N VAL A 986 32.50 -16.28 19.14
CA VAL A 986 31.16 -15.67 19.05
C VAL A 986 30.48 -16.15 17.78
N SER A 987 29.25 -16.66 17.96
CA SER A 987 28.37 -17.15 16.92
C SER A 987 27.99 -16.07 15.91
N THR A 988 28.34 -16.26 14.64
CA THR A 988 27.74 -15.53 13.52
C THR A 988 26.39 -16.14 13.16
N ALA A 989 25.30 -15.56 13.69
CA ALA A 989 23.97 -15.69 13.10
C ALA A 989 23.53 -14.28 12.68
N VAL A 990 23.42 -14.07 11.36
CA VAL A 990 23.07 -12.76 10.79
C VAL A 990 21.56 -12.55 10.88
N ALA A 991 21.15 -11.68 11.82
CA ALA A 991 19.88 -10.97 11.76
C ALA A 991 20.20 -9.48 11.96
N SER A 992 19.77 -8.63 11.04
CA SER A 992 20.08 -7.20 11.03
C SER A 992 19.28 -6.43 12.08
N PRO A 993 19.95 -5.60 12.91
CA PRO A 993 19.35 -4.32 13.28
C PRO A 993 20.35 -3.15 13.26
N LEU A 994 19.89 -2.00 12.75
CA LEU A 994 20.34 -0.60 12.96
C LEU A 994 19.63 0.21 11.85
N ALA A 995 18.65 1.10 12.08
CA ALA A 995 18.44 2.10 13.13
C ALA A 995 19.57 3.13 13.23
N LEU A 996 19.23 4.41 13.12
CA LEU A 996 19.66 5.40 14.13
C LEU A 996 18.85 6.69 14.09
N ALA A 997 18.12 6.95 15.17
CA ALA A 997 17.97 8.32 15.66
C ALA A 997 19.17 8.61 16.57
N ALA A 998 19.93 9.67 16.29
CA ALA A 998 20.96 10.15 17.21
C ALA A 998 21.18 11.66 17.05
N SER A 999 20.57 12.46 17.93
CA SER A 999 21.20 13.70 18.42
C SER A 999 20.54 14.20 19.71
N ILE A 1000 20.94 13.61 20.85
CA ILE A 1000 20.94 14.32 22.13
C ILE A 1000 22.38 14.28 22.62
N THR A 1001 23.08 15.43 22.59
CA THR A 1001 24.09 15.92 23.56
C THR A 1001 24.87 17.09 22.95
N LYS A 1002 24.30 18.31 22.95
CA LYS A 1002 25.11 19.55 22.80
C LYS A 1002 24.50 20.84 23.38
N GLN A 1003 23.88 20.79 24.57
CA GLN A 1003 23.55 22.03 25.30
C GLN A 1003 23.43 21.91 26.85
N ARG A 1004 24.25 21.06 27.48
CA ARG A 1004 24.44 21.06 28.96
C ARG A 1004 25.92 21.07 29.37
N ARG A 1005 26.67 22.06 28.87
CA ARG A 1005 28.02 22.41 29.37
C ARG A 1005 28.46 23.82 28.95
N MET A 1006 27.70 24.84 29.37
CA MET A 1006 28.09 26.28 29.34
C MET A 1006 27.04 27.11 30.13
N ARG A 1007 27.00 26.96 31.46
CA ARG A 1007 26.43 27.88 32.48
C ARG A 1007 26.42 27.21 33.87
N LYS A 1008 27.59 27.16 34.53
CA LYS A 1008 27.75 27.07 36.00
C LYS A 1008 29.23 27.21 36.40
N ARG A 1009 29.74 28.44 36.33
CA ARG A 1009 30.79 29.06 37.17
C ARG A 1009 30.98 30.50 36.69
N ARG A 1010 31.20 31.43 37.63
CA ARG A 1010 30.83 32.86 37.58
C ARG A 1010 29.31 33.11 37.60
N ASN A 1011 28.73 33.86 38.54
CA ASN A 1011 29.25 34.37 39.82
C ASN A 1011 28.16 34.14 40.91
N ALA A 1012 28.60 34.11 42.17
CA ALA A 1012 27.79 34.35 43.36
C ALA A 1012 28.68 35.16 44.32
N ALA A 1013 28.08 35.95 45.21
CA ALA A 1013 28.56 37.27 45.64
C ALA A 1013 28.41 38.32 44.51
N ASP A 1014 27.85 39.50 44.75
CA ASP A 1014 27.69 40.18 46.06
C ASP A 1014 26.23 40.35 46.56
N ILE A 1015 26.12 40.75 47.84
CA ILE A 1015 24.90 41.13 48.57
C ILE A 1015 25.09 42.59 49.00
N GLU A 1016 24.12 43.46 48.70
CA GLU A 1016 23.72 44.67 49.46
C GLU A 1016 22.61 45.39 48.65
N THR A 1017 21.34 45.34 49.07
CA THR A 1017 20.57 46.25 49.97
C THR A 1017 19.88 47.42 49.26
N GLU A 1018 18.57 47.55 49.51
CA GLU A 1018 17.76 48.79 49.44
C GLU A 1018 17.58 49.47 48.05
N SER A 1019 16.52 50.24 47.77
CA SER A 1019 15.13 50.32 48.29
C SER A 1019 14.29 51.20 47.33
N ARG A 1020 12.94 51.15 47.43
CA ARG A 1020 11.95 52.17 46.94
C ARG A 1020 11.90 52.46 45.42
N SER A 1021 10.70 52.43 44.81
CA SER A 1021 9.75 53.55 44.54
C SER A 1021 10.26 54.49 43.42
N GLU A 1022 9.47 55.16 42.59
CA GLU A 1022 8.00 55.35 42.42
C GLU A 1022 7.77 55.91 40.99
N ASP A 1023 6.51 56.13 40.58
CA ASP A 1023 6.06 57.05 39.50
C ASP A 1023 6.54 56.82 38.04
N GLU A 1024 5.99 57.46 37.01
CA GLU A 1024 4.62 57.72 36.50
C GLU A 1024 4.80 58.49 35.15
N ALA A 1025 3.72 58.82 34.44
CA ALA A 1025 3.67 59.61 33.18
C ALA A 1025 4.31 58.93 31.92
N VAL A 1026 3.64 58.72 30.78
CA VAL A 1026 2.62 59.48 30.02
C VAL A 1026 3.12 60.82 29.49
N ILE A 1027 3.31 60.93 28.17
CA ILE A 1027 2.78 62.04 27.34
C ILE A 1027 2.73 61.61 25.87
N ASP A 1028 1.72 62.18 25.21
CA ASP A 1028 1.21 61.92 23.87
C ASP A 1028 1.96 62.72 22.78
N SER A 1029 1.82 62.32 21.50
CA SER A 1029 1.42 63.19 20.36
C SER A 1029 1.82 62.63 18.98
N ASP A 1030 0.80 62.44 18.14
CA ASP A 1030 0.91 62.36 16.68
C ASP A 1030 1.24 63.73 16.05
N LEU A 1031 1.73 63.75 14.79
CA LEU A 1031 1.05 64.41 13.63
C LEU A 1031 1.93 64.52 12.35
N GLU A 1032 1.37 63.97 11.27
CA GLU A 1032 1.26 64.50 9.89
C GLU A 1032 2.46 64.84 8.96
N ASP A 1033 2.44 64.16 7.80
CA ASP A 1033 2.52 64.64 6.40
C ASP A 1033 3.71 65.44 5.81
N GLY A 1034 4.00 65.15 4.52
CA GLY A 1034 4.45 66.20 3.59
C GLY A 1034 5.47 65.86 2.49
N ARG A 1035 5.01 65.25 1.38
CA ARG A 1035 5.65 65.14 0.05
C ARG A 1035 6.60 66.29 -0.38
N ASN A 1036 7.70 65.98 -1.10
CA ASN A 1036 7.88 66.33 -2.53
C ASN A 1036 9.25 65.86 -3.12
N ALA A 1037 9.41 65.96 -4.44
CA ALA A 1037 10.53 65.44 -5.23
C ALA A 1037 11.19 66.52 -6.13
N TRP A 1038 12.14 66.07 -6.98
CA TRP A 1038 12.88 66.75 -8.08
C TRP A 1038 14.30 67.27 -7.78
N GLU A 1039 15.29 66.64 -8.42
CA GLU A 1039 16.16 67.17 -9.51
C GLU A 1039 16.38 68.70 -9.60
N SER A 1040 17.52 69.24 -10.06
CA SER A 1040 18.82 68.70 -10.55
C SER A 1040 19.87 69.84 -10.64
N GLU A 1041 20.92 69.71 -11.46
CA GLU A 1041 21.82 70.79 -11.95
C GLU A 1041 22.87 71.37 -10.95
N ASP A 1042 24.14 71.67 -11.32
CA ASP A 1042 24.84 71.55 -12.63
C ASP A 1042 26.40 71.69 -12.53
N ARG A 1043 27.07 71.58 -13.70
CA ARG A 1043 28.46 71.99 -14.10
C ARG A 1043 29.61 70.99 -13.85
N GLY A 1044 30.41 70.55 -14.84
CA GLY A 1044 30.29 70.62 -16.32
C GLY A 1044 31.64 70.73 -17.08
N VAL A 1045 31.53 70.80 -18.43
CA VAL A 1045 32.43 71.48 -19.42
C VAL A 1045 33.50 70.63 -20.19
N ILE A 1046 33.41 70.69 -21.54
CA ILE A 1046 34.35 70.36 -22.68
C ILE A 1046 34.38 68.93 -23.31
N ASP A 1047 33.52 68.75 -24.32
CA ASP A 1047 33.73 68.51 -25.78
C ASP A 1047 34.52 67.33 -26.44
N ASP A 1048 33.91 66.92 -27.57
CA ASP A 1048 34.41 66.41 -28.87
C ASP A 1048 34.91 64.97 -29.11
N ASP A 1049 33.98 64.13 -29.59
CA ASP A 1049 33.92 63.59 -30.97
C ASP A 1049 35.18 62.99 -31.65
N LEU A 1050 35.20 61.64 -31.80
CA LEU A 1050 34.94 60.93 -33.08
C LEU A 1050 35.31 59.43 -33.05
N GLU A 1051 34.57 58.62 -33.83
CA GLU A 1051 34.83 57.20 -34.08
C GLU A 1051 35.98 56.99 -35.09
N ASP A 1052 36.73 55.89 -34.96
CA ASP A 1052 36.71 54.72 -35.88
C ASP A 1052 38.03 53.89 -35.81
N GLY A 1053 38.05 52.64 -36.30
CA GLY A 1053 39.29 52.05 -36.85
C GLY A 1053 40.06 50.93 -36.12
N ARG A 1054 39.52 49.70 -36.13
CA ARG A 1054 40.20 48.42 -36.49
C ARG A 1054 41.60 48.03 -35.94
N SER A 1055 41.57 46.94 -35.16
CA SER A 1055 42.34 45.67 -35.34
C SER A 1055 43.89 45.58 -35.30
N ALA A 1056 44.36 44.63 -34.47
CA ALA A 1056 45.24 43.48 -34.81
C ALA A 1056 46.65 43.35 -34.17
N TRP A 1057 46.79 42.23 -33.42
CA TRP A 1057 47.91 41.26 -33.43
C TRP A 1057 49.26 41.51 -32.68
N GLU A 1058 49.85 40.36 -32.29
CA GLU A 1058 51.23 40.08 -31.82
C GLU A 1058 51.67 40.69 -30.46
N SER A 1059 52.14 39.99 -29.41
CA SER A 1059 52.80 38.67 -29.16
C SER A 1059 54.34 38.65 -29.17
N GLY A 1060 54.94 38.27 -28.03
CA GLY A 1060 56.38 38.05 -27.82
C GLY A 1060 57.15 39.27 -27.28
N THR A 1061 58.28 39.17 -26.57
CA THR A 1061 59.23 38.03 -26.36
C THR A 1061 60.15 38.29 -25.13
N VAL A 1062 61.02 37.31 -24.80
CA VAL A 1062 62.35 37.37 -24.09
C VAL A 1062 62.29 37.03 -22.58
N MET A 1063 62.76 35.89 -22.01
CA MET A 1063 63.98 35.03 -22.05
C MET A 1063 64.89 35.17 -20.79
N HIS A 1064 65.37 34.01 -20.27
CA HIS A 1064 66.60 33.78 -19.46
C HIS A 1064 66.72 34.38 -18.03
N ARG A 1065 67.50 33.83 -17.05
CA ARG A 1065 68.09 32.48 -16.75
C ARG A 1065 68.64 32.52 -15.28
N VAL A 1066 69.37 31.47 -14.84
CA VAL A 1066 70.15 31.33 -13.55
C VAL A 1066 69.33 30.79 -12.35
N ARG A 1067 69.76 29.89 -11.43
CA ARG A 1067 70.72 28.75 -11.33
C ARG A 1067 71.35 28.66 -9.90
N ASN A 1068 70.65 27.96 -9.00
CA ASN A 1068 71.11 26.93 -8.02
C ASN A 1068 72.26 27.12 -6.97
N HIS A 1069 72.05 26.44 -5.81
CA HIS A 1069 73.01 25.85 -4.82
C HIS A 1069 73.52 26.73 -3.63
N VAL A 1070 73.80 26.25 -2.38
CA VAL A 1070 73.51 24.99 -1.60
C VAL A 1070 73.92 25.17 -0.09
N ASN A 1071 73.65 24.19 0.80
CA ASN A 1071 74.09 23.96 2.23
C ASN A 1071 73.30 24.67 3.36
N ALA A 1072 72.80 24.04 4.45
CA ALA A 1072 73.26 23.05 5.46
C ALA A 1072 73.89 23.71 6.71
N GLY A 1073 73.63 23.35 7.98
CA GLY A 1073 72.72 22.40 8.66
C GLY A 1073 72.95 22.47 10.20
N VAL A 1074 72.19 21.76 11.07
CA VAL A 1074 72.54 21.30 12.47
C VAL A 1074 71.28 20.80 13.23
N HIS A 1075 71.45 19.79 14.10
CA HIS A 1075 70.40 19.21 14.95
C HIS A 1075 70.35 19.78 16.38
N THR A 1076 69.15 19.89 16.97
CA THR A 1076 68.91 19.60 18.40
C THR A 1076 67.57 18.90 18.62
N LYS A 1077 67.56 17.87 19.47
CA LYS A 1077 66.37 17.05 19.81
C LYS A 1077 65.43 17.77 20.79
N LYS A 1078 64.10 17.56 20.64
CA LYS A 1078 63.15 17.44 21.77
C LYS A 1078 61.88 16.67 21.37
N THR A 1079 61.79 15.43 21.86
CA THR A 1079 60.58 14.66 22.23
C THR A 1079 59.23 14.98 21.53
N LYS A 1080 58.77 14.09 20.65
CA LYS A 1080 57.33 13.92 20.34
C LYS A 1080 56.78 12.69 21.06
N ALA A 1081 55.80 12.90 21.92
CA ALA A 1081 54.92 11.85 22.44
C ALA A 1081 53.81 11.51 21.40
N PRO A 1082 53.16 10.33 21.48
CA PRO A 1082 52.46 9.75 20.34
C PRO A 1082 51.06 10.34 20.09
N TYR A 1083 50.71 10.54 18.82
CA TYR A 1083 49.38 10.99 18.42
C TYR A 1083 48.36 9.83 18.41
N SER A 1084 47.50 9.80 19.43
CA SER A 1084 46.11 9.34 19.37
C SER A 1084 45.83 7.89 18.89
N ALA A 1085 45.43 7.03 19.83
CA ALA A 1085 44.92 5.67 19.62
C ALA A 1085 43.85 5.54 18.51
N LYS A 1086 43.05 6.59 18.25
CA LYS A 1086 42.02 6.60 17.20
C LYS A 1086 42.57 6.35 15.78
N ALA A 1087 43.83 6.68 15.50
CA ALA A 1087 44.44 6.42 14.20
C ALA A 1087 44.73 4.93 14.00
N GLN A 1088 45.31 4.27 15.02
CA GLN A 1088 45.58 2.83 15.01
C GLN A 1088 44.29 2.00 15.05
N GLU A 1089 43.27 2.48 15.75
CA GLU A 1089 41.96 1.82 15.81
C GLU A 1089 41.23 1.90 14.46
N LYS A 1090 41.25 3.06 13.79
CA LYS A 1090 40.74 3.18 12.42
C LYS A 1090 41.47 2.23 11.46
N GLN A 1091 42.81 2.16 11.53
CA GLN A 1091 43.61 1.29 10.66
C GLN A 1091 43.34 -0.20 10.91
N LYS A 1092 43.06 -0.61 12.16
CA LYS A 1092 42.60 -1.97 12.49
C LYS A 1092 41.20 -2.27 11.95
N ILE A 1093 40.26 -1.32 12.08
CA ILE A 1093 38.89 -1.47 11.57
C ILE A 1093 38.88 -1.60 10.05
N ASP A 1094 39.67 -0.78 9.34
CA ASP A 1094 39.72 -0.83 7.88
C ASP A 1094 40.42 -2.12 7.39
N ALA A 1095 41.47 -2.60 8.08
CA ALA A 1095 42.06 -3.92 7.80
C ALA A 1095 41.09 -5.10 8.04
N GLN A 1096 40.28 -5.04 9.11
CA GLN A 1096 39.24 -6.05 9.38
C GLN A 1096 38.13 -6.06 8.33
N LYS A 1097 37.77 -4.89 7.77
CA LYS A 1097 36.80 -4.80 6.66
C LYS A 1097 37.36 -5.43 5.38
N THR A 1098 38.61 -5.17 5.03
CA THR A 1098 39.26 -5.82 3.87
C THR A 1098 39.25 -7.34 4.04
N LEU A 1099 39.67 -7.86 5.20
CA LEU A 1099 39.67 -9.30 5.48
C LEU A 1099 38.26 -9.93 5.40
N ALA A 1100 37.22 -9.22 5.85
CA ALA A 1100 35.84 -9.67 5.76
C ALA A 1100 35.29 -9.70 4.31
N ILE A 1101 35.71 -8.73 3.48
CA ILE A 1101 35.37 -8.69 2.04
C ILE A 1101 36.06 -9.85 1.30
N ASP A 1102 37.34 -10.09 1.58
CA ASP A 1102 38.09 -11.19 0.96
C ASP A 1102 37.52 -12.57 1.36
N LEU A 1103 37.16 -12.76 2.62
CA LEU A 1103 36.50 -13.98 3.10
C LEU A 1103 35.11 -14.19 2.47
N ALA A 1104 34.33 -13.12 2.30
CA ALA A 1104 33.02 -13.19 1.63
C ALA A 1104 33.18 -13.57 0.14
N ASN A 1105 34.20 -13.02 -0.54
CA ASN A 1105 34.54 -13.37 -1.92
C ASN A 1105 34.99 -14.84 -2.03
N GLU A 1106 35.79 -15.34 -1.10
CA GLU A 1106 36.21 -16.74 -1.10
C GLU A 1106 35.02 -17.70 -0.85
N LEU A 1107 34.13 -17.35 0.08
CA LEU A 1107 32.89 -18.11 0.33
C LEU A 1107 31.96 -18.10 -0.89
N GLN A 1108 31.81 -16.98 -1.59
CA GLN A 1108 31.04 -16.90 -2.83
C GLN A 1108 31.67 -17.78 -3.93
N GLN A 1109 33.00 -17.81 -4.05
CA GLN A 1109 33.70 -18.69 -5.00
C GLN A 1109 33.61 -20.18 -4.63
N ARG A 1110 33.53 -20.53 -3.34
CA ARG A 1110 33.28 -21.91 -2.89
C ARG A 1110 31.83 -22.31 -3.14
N PHE A 1111 30.87 -21.43 -2.87
CA PHE A 1111 29.45 -21.65 -3.16
C PHE A 1111 29.22 -21.83 -4.67
N ASN A 1112 29.83 -20.99 -5.51
CA ASN A 1112 29.75 -21.13 -6.97
C ASN A 1112 30.42 -22.43 -7.48
N ARG A 1113 31.46 -22.94 -6.82
CA ARG A 1113 32.06 -24.25 -7.13
C ARG A 1113 31.14 -25.42 -6.74
N ILE A 1114 30.49 -25.35 -5.59
CA ILE A 1114 29.51 -26.36 -5.15
C ILE A 1114 28.26 -26.34 -6.04
N ALA A 1115 27.76 -25.17 -6.41
CA ALA A 1115 26.67 -25.01 -7.37
C ALA A 1115 27.06 -25.45 -8.80
N GLY A 1116 28.35 -25.35 -9.16
CA GLY A 1116 28.90 -25.92 -10.38
C GLY A 1116 28.91 -27.45 -10.37
N ALA A 1117 29.32 -28.08 -9.26
CA ALA A 1117 29.28 -29.53 -9.09
C ALA A 1117 27.84 -30.08 -9.15
N ALA A 1118 26.89 -29.45 -8.44
CA ALA A 1118 25.48 -29.83 -8.47
C ALA A 1118 24.81 -29.66 -9.86
N ARG A 1119 25.37 -28.81 -10.73
CA ARG A 1119 24.96 -28.67 -12.14
C ARG A 1119 25.62 -29.68 -13.08
N ALA A 1120 26.73 -30.30 -12.69
CA ALA A 1120 27.33 -31.39 -13.44
C ALA A 1120 26.56 -32.71 -13.22
N GLU A 1121 26.13 -32.98 -11.98
CA GLU A 1121 25.38 -34.19 -11.61
C GLU A 1121 23.91 -34.20 -12.07
N THR A 1122 23.39 -33.09 -12.60
CA THR A 1122 22.02 -32.99 -13.15
C THR A 1122 21.96 -33.04 -14.68
N SER A 1123 23.00 -33.56 -15.34
CA SER A 1123 23.09 -33.61 -16.80
C SER A 1123 23.56 -34.95 -17.39
N TYR A 1124 23.31 -36.08 -16.71
CA TYR A 1124 23.59 -37.42 -17.27
C TYR A 1124 22.65 -38.54 -16.77
N GLU A 1125 21.37 -38.46 -17.14
CA GLU A 1125 20.52 -39.65 -17.36
C GLU A 1125 19.66 -39.37 -18.61
N GLY A 1126 19.51 -40.25 -19.60
CA GLY A 1126 20.09 -41.59 -19.76
C GLY A 1126 19.14 -42.45 -20.58
N PHE A 1127 19.54 -42.88 -21.78
CA PHE A 1127 18.72 -43.84 -22.54
C PHE A 1127 19.29 -45.27 -22.37
N GLY A 1128 18.57 -46.07 -21.59
CA GLY A 1128 18.55 -47.53 -21.72
C GLY A 1128 19.39 -48.35 -20.74
N GLY A 1129 18.72 -48.98 -19.76
CA GLY A 1129 19.12 -50.32 -19.31
C GLY A 1129 18.88 -50.67 -17.83
N VAL A 1130 17.87 -51.51 -17.60
CA VAL A 1130 17.65 -52.36 -16.40
C VAL A 1130 17.14 -51.65 -15.13
N THR A 1131 16.00 -52.13 -14.62
CA THR A 1131 15.27 -51.59 -13.45
C THR A 1131 14.84 -52.70 -12.48
N ARG A 1132 14.52 -52.28 -11.24
CA ARG A 1132 14.12 -53.03 -10.03
C ARG A 1132 15.28 -53.62 -9.23
N ASP A 1133 15.61 -53.10 -8.04
CA ASP A 1133 14.80 -52.77 -6.84
C ASP A 1133 14.24 -54.00 -6.11
#